data_AF-A0A8T6EEQ2-F1
#
_entry.id   AF-A0A8T6EEQ2-F1
#
_cell.length_a   1.000
_cell.length_b   1.000
_cell.length_c   1.000
_cell.angle_alpha   90.00
_cell.angle_beta   90.00
_cell.angle_gamma   90.00
#
_symmetry.space_group_name_H-M   'P 1'
#
loop_
_entity.id
_entity.type
_entity.pdbx_description
1 polymer ?
#
loop_
_entity_poly.entity_id
_entity_poly.type
_entity_poly.pdbx_seq_one_letter_code
_entity_poly.pdbx_strand_id
1 'polypeptide(L)'
;AAEISLPEDVRNTVSVGTPNETVVSIVDDDDPEVTVGFASPSHTIPEGDDEAIAVVLDRDPERRVEVMLTVTPVDAVLADFDIEWPDPGNPRLLVFDAGVTGQTFTFSSLVDDEEDDAERVVISIDTPSADRVTLGPVTQATVTIDARPSIAFAGGGGFAGGGGGPSGPTPSEVDYEWTVKRDIEALDAGNDWPTGSWSDGRYLYITENGSGAGDAVYAYDLETGERVADTEFTLDETNRAPRGIWSNGQGVAWVSDSGQDKLFAYDLETGERLPERDIALARHNRDARGIWSDGATIWVLNGNPSLFVYDLETGKPLGEYELADKNSSPHRVWSDGVTVWVSDHGAKRLFAYRLPALPEGGPPEEPPALERVPDEDFEEPGRVGNNSPRGIWSDGQVMYVADENDDRVYSYNMPDAIDARLASLTLKGVEIDEFDPARREDEGVADKGVTQTTVMAVAVQDGATVDIDPIDADGAAEGHQVDLDGLDEIAVTVTSPDGSRERVYRVRLKAVEAGPSASCLRGAVSDGFSLVVSEGGSVDDLVACAERLHVTALYVLNDSAWVSHILGAPDFVNAPFRALFADGVPTLTPLVVRSEGPVTPAPPAPDVTEPLATCLIGEVGEGFSLVLSEGGSVDDLAACAEGLGVIAVYALSGGEWVSYILAAPDFVNQPFRELFADGMPVATPLVVKGGER
;
A
#
# COMPACT_ATOMS: atom_id res chain seq x y z
N ALA A 1 14.04 13.41 48.40
CA ALA A 1 13.34 14.37 49.28
C ALA A 1 14.29 15.50 49.63
N ALA A 2 14.05 16.72 49.13
CA ALA A 2 14.80 17.90 49.53
C ALA A 2 14.02 18.62 50.64
N GLU A 3 14.58 18.71 51.84
CA GLU A 3 13.99 19.53 52.92
C GLU A 3 14.28 21.01 52.65
N ILE A 4 13.26 21.77 52.26
CA ILE A 4 13.33 23.22 52.21
C ILE A 4 13.03 23.74 53.62
N SER A 5 14.09 24.05 54.38
CA SER A 5 13.96 24.71 55.68
C SER A 5 13.88 26.23 55.52
N LEU A 6 12.87 26.86 56.13
CA LEU A 6 12.78 28.31 56.22
C LEU A 6 13.95 28.91 57.04
N PRO A 7 14.47 30.09 56.65
CA PRO A 7 15.50 30.81 57.40
C PRO A 7 15.10 31.07 58.86
N GLU A 8 16.06 31.01 59.78
CA GLU A 8 15.85 31.13 61.24
C GLU A 8 15.09 32.41 61.65
N ASP A 9 15.26 33.51 60.92
CA ASP A 9 14.63 34.81 61.23
C ASP A 9 13.11 34.84 61.05
N VAL A 10 12.52 33.91 60.30
CA VAL A 10 11.06 33.83 60.10
C VAL A 10 10.36 33.05 61.22
N ARG A 11 11.10 32.22 61.98
CA ARG A 11 10.51 31.30 62.99
C ARG A 11 10.02 31.99 64.26
N ASN A 12 10.38 33.25 64.50
CA ASN A 12 10.12 33.94 65.78
C ASN A 12 8.93 34.91 65.77
N THR A 13 8.21 35.09 64.65
CA THR A 13 7.07 36.05 64.59
C THR A 13 5.79 35.52 63.95
N VAL A 14 5.78 34.27 63.47
CA VAL A 14 4.63 33.70 62.73
C VAL A 14 4.29 32.31 63.28
N SER A 15 3.01 32.07 63.59
CA SER A 15 2.51 30.74 63.94
C SER A 15 2.35 29.89 62.68
N VAL A 16 2.86 28.66 62.70
CA VAL A 16 2.76 27.75 61.56
C VAL A 16 1.28 27.38 61.30
N GLY A 17 0.80 27.64 60.08
CA GLY A 17 -0.54 27.26 59.63
C GLY A 17 -0.62 25.76 59.33
N THR A 18 -1.81 25.16 59.47
CA THR A 18 -2.06 23.76 59.10
C THR A 18 -2.63 23.64 57.69
N PRO A 19 -2.08 22.74 56.84
CA PRO A 19 -0.97 21.81 57.10
C PRO A 19 0.41 22.49 57.05
N ASN A 20 1.29 22.08 57.96
CA ASN A 20 2.65 22.60 58.11
C ASN A 20 3.70 21.86 57.26
N GLU A 21 3.26 20.83 56.54
CA GLU A 21 4.05 20.01 55.63
C GLU A 21 3.25 19.87 54.33
N THR A 22 3.91 20.09 53.20
CA THR A 22 3.38 19.79 51.87
C THR A 22 4.27 18.71 51.28
N VAL A 23 3.67 17.63 50.80
CA VAL A 23 4.37 16.63 50.01
C VAL A 23 4.39 17.12 48.57
N VAL A 24 5.58 17.42 48.07
CA VAL A 24 5.80 17.63 46.62
C VAL A 24 6.25 16.29 46.06
N SER A 25 5.35 15.60 45.36
CA SER A 25 5.73 14.46 44.53
C SER A 25 6.20 15.00 43.18
N ILE A 26 7.48 14.86 42.90
CA ILE A 26 8.00 14.98 41.55
C ILE A 26 7.86 13.59 40.95
N VAL A 27 7.03 13.45 39.92
CA VAL A 27 7.03 12.26 39.06
C VAL A 27 8.07 12.56 37.99
N ASP A 28 9.17 11.82 38.06
CA ASP A 28 10.18 11.78 37.02
C ASP A 28 9.62 10.88 35.91
N ASP A 29 9.24 11.47 34.77
CA ASP A 29 8.76 10.71 33.61
C ASP A 29 9.89 10.21 32.71
N ASP A 30 11.10 10.74 32.91
CA ASP A 30 12.33 10.21 32.32
C ASP A 30 12.49 8.71 32.69
N ASP A 31 12.81 7.89 31.67
CA ASP A 31 12.96 6.42 31.72
C ASP A 31 11.65 5.62 31.95
N PRO A 32 10.59 5.76 31.13
CA PRO A 32 9.33 5.04 31.32
C PRO A 32 9.52 3.52 31.50
N GLU A 33 8.66 2.91 32.32
CA GLU A 33 8.65 1.44 32.43
C GLU A 33 8.11 0.85 31.13
N VAL A 34 8.91 -0.03 30.52
CA VAL A 34 8.59 -0.66 29.25
C VAL A 34 8.43 -2.17 29.42
N THR A 35 7.55 -2.75 28.61
CA THR A 35 7.36 -4.19 28.46
C THR A 35 7.93 -4.63 27.12
N VAL A 36 8.67 -5.74 27.11
CA VAL A 36 9.26 -6.32 25.88
C VAL A 36 8.61 -7.65 25.53
N GLY A 37 8.30 -7.88 24.26
CA GLY A 37 7.73 -9.13 23.75
C GLY A 37 8.01 -9.35 22.27
N PHE A 38 7.77 -10.57 21.78
CA PHE A 38 7.71 -10.82 20.34
C PHE A 38 6.42 -10.26 19.74
N ALA A 39 6.49 -9.78 18.49
CA ALA A 39 5.30 -9.35 17.77
C ALA A 39 4.36 -10.52 17.44
N SER A 40 4.92 -11.73 17.25
CA SER A 40 4.18 -12.97 17.00
C SER A 40 4.70 -14.12 17.89
N PRO A 41 3.83 -15.01 18.41
CA PRO A 41 4.26 -16.18 19.18
C PRO A 41 4.75 -17.36 18.32
N SER A 42 4.52 -17.33 17.00
CA SER A 42 4.83 -18.43 16.10
C SER A 42 5.17 -17.94 14.69
N HIS A 43 6.08 -18.67 14.05
CA HIS A 43 6.59 -18.44 12.70
C HIS A 43 6.69 -19.78 11.98
N THR A 44 6.44 -19.81 10.67
CA THR A 44 6.56 -21.03 9.85
C THR A 44 7.33 -20.66 8.60
N ILE A 45 8.53 -21.21 8.47
CA ILE A 45 9.51 -20.87 7.45
C ILE A 45 9.74 -22.12 6.61
N PRO A 46 9.43 -22.12 5.31
CA PRO A 46 9.79 -23.21 4.42
C PRO A 46 11.30 -23.36 4.33
N GLU A 47 11.79 -24.59 4.25
CA GLU A 47 13.23 -24.87 4.13
C GLU A 47 13.87 -24.14 2.91
N GLY A 48 14.89 -23.33 3.20
CA GLY A 48 15.59 -22.47 2.25
C GLY A 48 15.13 -21.02 2.20
N ASP A 49 14.15 -20.63 3.03
CA ASP A 49 13.65 -19.27 3.13
C ASP A 49 14.15 -18.54 4.39
N ASP A 50 14.00 -17.21 4.37
CA ASP A 50 14.35 -16.28 5.45
C ASP A 50 13.08 -15.57 5.99
N GLU A 51 13.03 -15.34 7.30
CA GLU A 51 11.97 -14.53 7.92
C GLU A 51 12.55 -13.53 8.95
N ALA A 52 12.08 -12.28 8.90
CA ALA A 52 12.41 -11.26 9.89
C ALA A 52 11.53 -11.42 11.14
N ILE A 53 12.13 -11.79 12.27
CA ILE A 53 11.42 -11.97 13.55
C ILE A 53 11.51 -10.68 14.36
N ALA A 54 10.36 -10.08 14.66
CA ALA A 54 10.27 -8.79 15.36
C ALA A 54 10.11 -8.95 16.88
N VAL A 55 10.90 -8.16 17.62
CA VAL A 55 10.80 -7.93 19.07
C VAL A 55 10.42 -6.47 19.29
N VAL A 56 9.41 -6.23 20.12
CA VAL A 56 8.80 -4.91 20.31
C VAL A 56 8.75 -4.49 21.77
N LEU A 57 8.82 -3.18 21.99
CA LEU A 57 8.51 -2.48 23.23
C LEU A 57 7.12 -1.87 23.15
N ASP A 58 6.36 -1.82 24.24
CA ASP A 58 5.00 -1.23 24.25
C ASP A 58 4.98 0.30 24.11
N ARG A 59 6.13 0.96 24.34
CA ARG A 59 6.31 2.41 24.20
C ARG A 59 7.80 2.75 24.04
N ASP A 60 8.07 4.00 23.67
CA ASP A 60 9.44 4.54 23.62
C ASP A 60 10.11 4.41 24.99
N PRO A 61 11.28 3.75 25.09
CA PRO A 61 11.99 3.64 26.36
C PRO A 61 12.65 4.95 26.81
N GLU A 62 12.81 5.94 25.93
CA GLU A 62 13.55 7.21 26.13
C GLU A 62 15.02 7.04 26.54
N ARG A 63 15.49 5.80 26.57
CA ARG A 63 16.83 5.37 26.94
C ARG A 63 17.19 4.10 26.17
N ARG A 64 18.48 3.75 26.20
CA ARG A 64 18.94 2.47 25.65
C ARG A 64 18.41 1.29 26.47
N VAL A 65 17.77 0.33 25.80
CA VAL A 65 17.33 -0.96 26.35
C VAL A 65 18.08 -2.08 25.62
N GLU A 66 18.64 -3.01 26.39
CA GLU A 66 19.33 -4.18 25.87
C GLU A 66 18.53 -5.44 26.22
N VAL A 67 18.17 -6.22 25.20
CA VAL A 67 17.33 -7.42 25.31
C VAL A 67 18.14 -8.61 24.82
N MET A 68 18.36 -9.59 25.69
CA MET A 68 19.07 -10.82 25.35
C MET A 68 18.08 -11.92 25.00
N LEU A 69 18.39 -12.69 23.96
CA LEU A 69 17.58 -13.82 23.51
C LEU A 69 18.28 -15.17 23.75
N THR A 70 17.50 -16.19 24.03
CA THR A 70 17.95 -17.59 24.07
C THR A 70 17.32 -18.37 22.92
N VAL A 71 18.15 -18.98 22.08
CA VAL A 71 17.73 -19.87 20.98
C VAL A 71 17.89 -21.32 21.43
N THR A 72 16.79 -22.07 21.43
CA THR A 72 16.73 -23.48 21.83
C THR A 72 16.17 -24.31 20.67
N PRO A 73 17.02 -25.04 19.93
CA PRO A 73 16.53 -26.07 19.02
C PRO A 73 15.76 -27.12 19.82
N VAL A 74 14.54 -27.45 19.39
CA VAL A 74 13.70 -28.48 19.99
C VAL A 74 13.86 -29.77 19.22
N ASP A 75 13.57 -29.70 17.92
CA ASP A 75 13.65 -30.82 16.98
C ASP A 75 14.61 -30.54 15.81
N ALA A 76 15.03 -29.28 15.59
CA ALA A 76 16.05 -28.91 14.62
C ALA A 76 17.47 -29.20 15.14
N VAL A 77 18.43 -29.45 14.24
CA VAL A 77 19.86 -29.35 14.51
C VAL A 77 20.40 -27.97 14.12
N LEU A 78 21.60 -27.62 14.61
CA LEU A 78 22.19 -26.29 14.35
C LEU A 78 22.68 -26.11 12.90
N ALA A 79 22.53 -27.14 12.06
CA ALA A 79 22.92 -27.09 10.65
C ALA A 79 21.77 -26.63 9.74
N ASP A 80 20.53 -26.64 10.25
CA ASP A 80 19.31 -26.50 9.44
C ASP A 80 18.77 -25.06 9.48
N PHE A 81 19.44 -24.20 10.24
CA PHE A 81 19.11 -22.79 10.30
C PHE A 81 20.33 -21.91 10.61
N ASP A 82 20.26 -20.67 10.14
CA ASP A 82 21.15 -19.59 10.53
C ASP A 82 20.33 -18.42 11.10
N ILE A 83 20.96 -17.59 11.93
CA ILE A 83 20.33 -16.37 12.44
C ILE A 83 21.28 -15.20 12.24
N GLU A 84 20.87 -14.26 11.38
CA GLU A 84 21.58 -13.00 11.19
C GLU A 84 21.13 -11.99 12.26
N TRP A 85 22.07 -11.65 13.14
CA TRP A 85 21.85 -10.69 14.21
C TRP A 85 22.20 -9.26 13.77
N PRO A 86 21.44 -8.23 14.18
CA PRO A 86 21.73 -6.83 13.85
C PRO A 86 23.12 -6.35 14.26
N ASP A 87 23.63 -6.87 15.38
CA ASP A 87 25.02 -6.69 15.79
C ASP A 87 25.78 -8.03 15.70
N PRO A 88 26.52 -8.29 14.60
CA PRO A 88 27.27 -9.54 14.43
C PRO A 88 28.40 -9.71 15.47
N GLY A 89 28.77 -8.64 16.20
CA GLY A 89 29.73 -8.70 17.30
C GLY A 89 29.14 -9.23 18.61
N ASN A 90 27.82 -9.20 18.76
CA ASN A 90 27.09 -9.63 19.95
C ASN A 90 25.83 -10.43 19.57
N PRO A 91 26.00 -11.69 19.10
CA PRO A 91 24.86 -12.51 18.71
C PRO A 91 23.90 -12.68 19.90
N ARG A 92 22.60 -12.60 19.62
CA ARG A 92 21.47 -12.66 20.58
C ARG A 92 21.18 -11.38 21.37
N LEU A 93 21.91 -10.30 21.14
CA LEU A 93 21.63 -9.00 21.75
C LEU A 93 20.83 -8.12 20.78
N LEU A 94 19.66 -7.65 21.21
CA LEU A 94 18.93 -6.58 20.55
C LEU A 94 19.06 -5.28 21.36
N VAL A 95 19.40 -4.19 20.67
CA VAL A 95 19.57 -2.86 21.27
C VAL A 95 18.47 -1.93 20.76
N PHE A 96 17.67 -1.41 21.67
CA PHE A 96 16.68 -0.37 21.40
C PHE A 96 17.25 0.94 21.92
N ASP A 97 17.64 1.84 21.01
CA ASP A 97 18.00 3.21 21.39
C ASP A 97 16.74 4.04 21.71
N ALA A 98 16.91 5.22 22.31
CA ALA A 98 15.79 6.13 22.56
C ALA A 98 15.05 6.45 21.25
N GLY A 99 13.71 6.39 21.27
CA GLY A 99 12.85 6.53 20.09
C GLY A 99 12.58 5.23 19.33
N VAL A 100 13.27 4.12 19.66
CA VAL A 100 13.13 2.85 18.95
C VAL A 100 12.28 1.87 19.75
N THR A 101 11.14 1.47 19.20
CA THR A 101 10.20 0.52 19.84
C THR A 101 10.16 -0.85 19.18
N GLY A 102 10.87 -1.06 18.07
CA GLY A 102 10.92 -2.33 17.35
C GLY A 102 12.34 -2.66 16.87
N GLN A 103 12.74 -3.93 17.00
CA GLN A 103 13.96 -4.48 16.45
C GLN A 103 13.66 -5.83 15.79
N THR A 104 14.40 -6.17 14.74
CA THR A 104 14.24 -7.43 14.00
C THR A 104 15.58 -8.14 13.90
N PHE A 105 15.55 -9.46 13.79
CA PHE A 105 16.68 -10.28 13.33
C PHE A 105 16.17 -11.26 12.28
N THR A 106 17.05 -11.71 11.39
CA THR A 106 16.67 -12.63 10.31
C THR A 106 16.90 -14.05 10.73
N PHE A 107 15.89 -14.90 10.62
CA PHE A 107 16.01 -16.35 10.77
C PHE A 107 15.99 -16.97 9.38
N SER A 108 17.03 -17.71 9.04
CA SER A 108 17.18 -18.42 7.76
C SER A 108 17.05 -19.91 8.01
N SER A 109 16.18 -20.59 7.28
CA SER A 109 16.22 -22.05 7.21
C SER A 109 17.19 -22.48 6.10
N LEU A 110 18.03 -23.46 6.38
CA LEU A 110 19.06 -23.93 5.45
C LEU A 110 18.57 -25.20 4.77
N VAL A 111 18.80 -25.30 3.45
CA VAL A 111 18.45 -26.49 2.69
C VAL A 111 19.46 -27.59 2.95
N ASP A 112 18.98 -28.78 3.29
CA ASP A 112 19.79 -29.98 3.34
C ASP A 112 19.18 -31.16 2.53
N ASP A 113 19.81 -32.34 2.62
CA ASP A 113 19.42 -33.53 1.86
C ASP A 113 18.63 -34.54 2.73
N GLU A 114 18.32 -34.22 3.99
CA GLU A 114 17.63 -35.10 4.94
C GLU A 114 16.12 -34.81 4.96
N GLU A 115 15.29 -35.86 4.88
CA GLU A 115 13.83 -35.71 5.07
C GLU A 115 13.53 -35.70 6.56
N ASP A 116 13.58 -34.53 7.18
CA ASP A 116 13.20 -34.37 8.57
C ASP A 116 11.74 -33.90 8.70
N ASP A 117 11.02 -34.40 9.71
CA ASP A 117 9.68 -33.91 10.01
C ASP A 117 9.75 -32.50 10.63
N ALA A 118 8.70 -31.69 10.43
CA ALA A 118 8.63 -30.28 10.83
C ALA A 118 9.48 -29.92 12.07
N GLU A 119 10.62 -29.30 11.82
CA GLU A 119 11.60 -29.01 12.86
C GLU A 119 11.22 -27.73 13.58
N ARG A 120 11.66 -27.60 14.83
CA ARG A 120 11.26 -26.45 15.66
C ARG A 120 12.42 -25.85 16.40
N VAL A 121 12.48 -24.53 16.35
CA VAL A 121 13.38 -23.69 17.13
C VAL A 121 12.57 -22.74 17.99
N VAL A 122 12.81 -22.76 19.31
CA VAL A 122 12.16 -21.85 20.25
C VAL A 122 13.13 -20.73 20.60
N ILE A 123 12.70 -19.50 20.37
CA ILE A 123 13.44 -18.29 20.73
C ILE A 123 12.73 -17.65 21.92
N SER A 124 13.46 -17.44 23.01
CA SER A 124 12.92 -16.87 24.26
C SER A 124 13.59 -15.56 24.60
N ILE A 125 12.83 -14.59 25.10
CA ILE A 125 13.38 -13.37 25.70
C ILE A 125 13.88 -13.72 27.10
N ASP A 126 15.15 -13.46 27.37
CA ASP A 126 15.73 -13.65 28.69
C ASP A 126 15.12 -12.64 29.68
N THR A 127 15.12 -12.98 30.97
CA THR A 127 14.65 -12.04 31.99
C THR A 127 15.48 -10.76 31.92
N PRO A 128 14.87 -9.59 31.64
CA PRO A 128 15.61 -8.35 31.49
C PRO A 128 16.43 -8.04 32.74
N SER A 129 17.71 -7.73 32.56
CA SER A 129 18.60 -7.33 33.66
C SER A 129 18.57 -5.82 33.91
N ALA A 130 17.95 -5.06 33.01
CA ALA A 130 17.80 -3.62 33.09
C ALA A 130 16.63 -3.22 34.01
N ASP A 131 16.86 -2.22 34.86
CA ASP A 131 15.80 -1.63 35.69
C ASP A 131 14.66 -1.09 34.80
N ARG A 132 13.41 -1.23 35.27
CA ARG A 132 12.18 -0.75 34.59
C ARG A 132 11.93 -1.36 33.19
N VAL A 133 12.44 -2.56 32.93
CA VAL A 133 12.04 -3.39 31.78
C VAL A 133 11.36 -4.66 32.30
N THR A 134 10.13 -4.91 31.88
CA THR A 134 9.38 -6.11 32.25
C THR A 134 9.02 -6.95 31.02
N LEU A 135 8.65 -8.21 31.23
CA LEU A 135 8.24 -9.10 30.15
C LEU A 135 6.78 -8.82 29.75
N GLY A 136 6.55 -8.67 28.45
CA GLY A 136 5.24 -8.58 27.84
C GLY A 136 4.51 -9.93 27.75
N PRO A 137 3.34 -9.99 27.10
CA PRO A 137 2.52 -11.19 27.03
C PRO A 137 3.10 -12.32 26.17
N VAL A 138 3.97 -12.01 25.21
CA VAL A 138 4.59 -12.98 24.30
C VAL A 138 6.11 -12.99 24.53
N THR A 139 6.58 -13.90 25.38
CA THR A 139 7.99 -13.99 25.78
C THR A 139 8.77 -15.05 25.02
N GLN A 140 8.09 -15.84 24.19
CA GLN A 140 8.66 -16.90 23.37
C GLN A 140 8.02 -16.88 21.99
N ALA A 141 8.84 -17.10 20.97
CA ALA A 141 8.43 -17.35 19.60
C ALA A 141 8.89 -18.76 19.20
N THR A 142 7.99 -19.54 18.61
CA THR A 142 8.34 -20.85 18.02
C THR A 142 8.46 -20.69 16.52
N VAL A 143 9.63 -20.98 15.97
CA VAL A 143 9.86 -21.09 14.53
C VAL A 143 9.73 -22.55 14.15
N THR A 144 8.83 -22.85 13.22
CA THR A 144 8.69 -24.17 12.61
C THR A 144 9.32 -24.13 11.22
N ILE A 145 10.31 -24.97 10.99
CA ILE A 145 10.90 -25.18 9.67
C ILE A 145 10.05 -26.27 9.01
N ASP A 146 9.38 -25.91 7.92
CA ASP A 146 8.56 -26.87 7.17
C ASP A 146 9.42 -27.52 6.10
N ALA A 147 9.62 -28.84 6.22
CA ALA A 147 10.39 -29.60 5.25
C ALA A 147 9.73 -29.53 3.88
N ARG A 148 10.53 -29.39 2.82
CA ARG A 148 9.99 -29.48 1.46
C ARG A 148 9.32 -30.85 1.30
N PRO A 149 8.12 -30.95 0.71
CA PRO A 149 7.55 -32.24 0.40
C PRO A 149 8.47 -32.95 -0.60
N SER A 150 9.21 -33.93 -0.11
CA SER A 150 9.88 -34.88 -0.96
C SER A 150 8.83 -35.68 -1.73
N ILE A 151 8.91 -35.64 -3.05
CA ILE A 151 8.08 -36.50 -3.88
C ILE A 151 8.72 -37.89 -3.88
N ALA A 152 8.40 -38.68 -2.86
CA ALA A 152 8.72 -40.10 -2.82
C ALA A 152 7.83 -40.86 -3.81
N PHE A 153 8.32 -41.09 -5.02
CA PHE A 153 7.70 -42.04 -5.96
C PHE A 153 7.93 -43.49 -5.47
N ALA A 154 7.03 -43.98 -4.62
CA ALA A 154 6.88 -45.41 -4.39
C ALA A 154 6.05 -46.03 -5.53
N GLY A 155 6.73 -46.74 -6.42
CA GLY A 155 6.12 -47.37 -7.58
C GLY A 155 4.98 -48.34 -7.26
N GLY A 156 3.97 -48.31 -8.13
CA GLY A 156 3.19 -49.48 -8.52
C GLY A 156 2.04 -49.90 -7.63
N GLY A 157 0.82 -49.60 -8.10
CA GLY A 157 -0.37 -50.41 -7.82
C GLY A 157 -1.53 -49.59 -7.28
N GLY A 158 -2.58 -49.49 -8.08
CA GLY A 158 -3.74 -48.65 -7.80
C GLY A 158 -4.49 -49.02 -6.52
N PHE A 159 -5.20 -48.06 -5.96
CA PHE A 159 -6.62 -48.12 -5.63
C PHE A 159 -7.13 -46.69 -5.35
N ALA A 160 -8.40 -46.49 -5.65
CA ALA A 160 -9.17 -45.30 -5.34
C ALA A 160 -9.15 -44.94 -3.85
N GLY A 161 -9.05 -43.65 -3.55
CA GLY A 161 -9.28 -43.10 -2.22
C GLY A 161 -8.97 -41.61 -2.20
N GLY A 162 -10.01 -40.78 -2.14
CA GLY A 162 -9.86 -39.33 -1.94
C GLY A 162 -9.28 -39.01 -0.57
N GLY A 163 -8.30 -38.10 -0.55
CA GLY A 163 -7.72 -37.48 0.63
C GLY A 163 -7.03 -36.20 0.18
N GLY A 164 -7.47 -35.06 0.71
CA GLY A 164 -7.00 -33.73 0.31
C GLY A 164 -5.49 -33.58 0.49
N GLY A 165 -4.82 -33.23 -0.60
CA GLY A 165 -3.41 -32.83 -0.58
C GLY A 165 -3.24 -31.44 0.07
N PRO A 166 -2.04 -31.12 0.55
CA PRO A 166 -1.72 -29.79 1.05
C PRO A 166 -1.90 -28.76 -0.07
N SER A 167 -2.32 -27.56 0.30
CA SER A 167 -2.36 -26.41 -0.60
C SER A 167 -0.99 -26.18 -1.20
N GLY A 168 -0.90 -26.17 -2.54
CA GLY A 168 0.30 -25.73 -3.26
C GLY A 168 0.73 -24.32 -2.85
N PRO A 169 1.92 -23.87 -3.28
CA PRO A 169 2.43 -22.56 -2.93
C PRO A 169 1.40 -21.47 -3.30
N THR A 170 1.32 -20.43 -2.48
CA THR A 170 0.34 -19.36 -2.69
C THR A 170 0.69 -18.61 -3.99
N PRO A 171 -0.29 -18.34 -4.88
CA PRO A 171 -0.04 -17.56 -6.09
C PRO A 171 0.61 -16.23 -5.75
N SER A 172 1.66 -15.84 -6.49
CA SER A 172 2.28 -14.53 -6.35
C SER A 172 1.52 -13.46 -7.15
N GLU A 173 1.51 -12.23 -6.63
CA GLU A 173 1.09 -11.03 -7.35
C GLU A 173 2.30 -10.21 -7.87
N VAL A 174 3.52 -10.67 -7.61
CA VAL A 174 4.76 -10.00 -8.02
C VAL A 174 5.07 -10.30 -9.48
N ASP A 175 5.55 -9.31 -10.22
CA ASP A 175 5.99 -9.46 -11.61
C ASP A 175 7.07 -10.54 -11.75
N TYR A 176 7.04 -11.27 -12.87
CA TYR A 176 7.94 -12.40 -13.16
C TYR A 176 7.85 -13.61 -12.22
N GLU A 177 6.98 -13.54 -11.21
CA GLU A 177 6.71 -14.67 -10.32
C GLU A 177 5.51 -15.49 -10.77
N TRP A 178 5.43 -16.70 -10.24
CA TRP A 178 4.45 -17.71 -10.63
C TRP A 178 3.03 -17.39 -10.13
N THR A 179 2.04 -17.67 -10.98
CA THR A 179 0.60 -17.59 -10.68
C THR A 179 0.02 -18.99 -10.69
N VAL A 180 -0.68 -19.42 -9.64
CA VAL A 180 -1.36 -20.74 -9.66
C VAL A 180 -2.73 -20.68 -10.34
N LYS A 181 -3.29 -19.48 -10.55
CA LYS A 181 -4.69 -19.34 -10.99
C LYS A 181 -4.88 -19.71 -12.47
N ARG A 182 -3.81 -19.78 -13.28
CA ARG A 182 -3.88 -20.01 -14.73
C ARG A 182 -3.03 -21.17 -15.22
N ASP A 183 -2.52 -21.99 -14.31
CA ASP A 183 -1.74 -23.16 -14.64
C ASP A 183 -2.59 -24.26 -15.26
N ILE A 184 -1.97 -25.02 -16.17
CA ILE A 184 -2.51 -26.30 -16.63
C ILE A 184 -1.71 -27.38 -15.91
N GLU A 185 -2.31 -27.87 -14.82
CA GLU A 185 -1.69 -28.77 -13.83
C GLU A 185 -1.24 -30.13 -14.36
N ALA A 186 -1.79 -30.56 -15.48
CA ALA A 186 -1.36 -31.76 -16.19
C ALA A 186 -1.85 -31.71 -17.63
N LEU A 187 -0.94 -31.94 -18.58
CA LEU A 187 -1.29 -32.20 -19.96
C LEU A 187 -1.81 -33.64 -20.12
N ASP A 188 -2.80 -33.81 -20.98
CA ASP A 188 -3.36 -35.14 -21.29
C ASP A 188 -2.34 -36.13 -21.85
N ALA A 189 -2.57 -37.41 -21.57
CA ALA A 189 -1.78 -38.52 -22.08
C ALA A 189 -1.58 -38.44 -23.61
N GLY A 190 -0.30 -38.48 -24.02
CA GLY A 190 0.15 -38.31 -25.39
C GLY A 190 0.69 -36.91 -25.68
N ASN A 191 0.52 -35.94 -24.78
CA ASN A 191 1.23 -34.66 -24.79
C ASN A 191 2.32 -34.64 -23.69
N ASP A 192 3.07 -35.74 -23.60
CA ASP A 192 4.01 -36.00 -22.50
C ASP A 192 5.39 -35.36 -22.75
N TRP A 193 5.57 -34.74 -23.93
CA TRP A 193 6.83 -34.11 -24.37
C TRP A 193 6.51 -32.74 -25.00
N PRO A 194 5.89 -31.81 -24.24
CA PRO A 194 5.49 -30.51 -24.75
C PRO A 194 6.74 -29.69 -25.08
N THR A 195 6.85 -29.25 -26.32
CA THR A 195 8.00 -28.44 -26.73
C THR A 195 7.63 -26.99 -26.95
N GLY A 196 6.44 -26.69 -27.46
CA GLY A 196 6.08 -25.37 -27.96
C GLY A 196 4.66 -24.99 -27.76
N SER A 197 4.43 -23.68 -27.70
CA SER A 197 3.12 -23.13 -27.42
C SER A 197 2.85 -21.89 -28.26
N TRP A 198 1.58 -21.70 -28.61
CA TRP A 198 1.01 -20.49 -29.18
C TRP A 198 -0.48 -20.45 -28.83
N SER A 199 -1.09 -19.26 -28.75
CA SER A 199 -2.53 -19.16 -28.57
C SER A 199 -3.17 -18.13 -29.50
N ASP A 200 -4.42 -18.40 -29.87
CA ASP A 200 -5.34 -17.48 -30.53
C ASP A 200 -6.15 -16.60 -29.54
N GLY A 201 -5.82 -16.68 -28.24
CA GLY A 201 -6.53 -16.01 -27.15
C GLY A 201 -7.71 -16.79 -26.57
N ARG A 202 -8.08 -17.93 -27.17
CA ARG A 202 -9.09 -18.86 -26.63
C ARG A 202 -8.47 -20.23 -26.32
N TYR A 203 -7.69 -20.75 -27.26
CA TYR A 203 -7.05 -22.06 -27.14
C TYR A 203 -5.54 -21.90 -27.08
N LEU A 204 -4.89 -22.60 -26.16
CA LEU A 204 -3.46 -22.80 -26.12
C LEU A 204 -3.11 -24.05 -26.95
N TYR A 205 -2.40 -23.85 -28.04
CA TYR A 205 -1.92 -24.91 -28.91
C TYR A 205 -0.52 -25.33 -28.47
N ILE A 206 -0.32 -26.62 -28.20
CA ILE A 206 0.96 -27.16 -27.73
C ILE A 206 1.48 -28.21 -28.71
N THR A 207 2.72 -28.02 -29.20
CA THR A 207 3.39 -29.02 -30.03
C THR A 207 4.02 -30.11 -29.17
N GLU A 208 3.67 -31.36 -29.42
CA GLU A 208 4.30 -32.53 -28.83
C GLU A 208 5.40 -33.06 -29.75
N ASN A 209 6.54 -33.46 -29.17
CA ASN A 209 7.63 -34.12 -29.87
C ASN A 209 7.91 -35.47 -29.22
N GLY A 210 7.09 -36.46 -29.56
CA GLY A 210 7.12 -37.78 -28.95
C GLY A 210 8.27 -38.65 -29.44
N SER A 211 8.35 -39.85 -28.89
CA SER A 211 9.35 -40.85 -29.29
C SER A 211 9.03 -41.60 -30.60
N GLY A 212 8.07 -41.11 -31.41
CA GLY A 212 7.55 -41.83 -32.58
C GLY A 212 6.88 -40.93 -33.64
N ALA A 213 6.28 -41.54 -34.66
CA ALA A 213 5.62 -40.84 -35.78
C ALA A 213 4.23 -40.26 -35.42
N GLY A 214 4.00 -39.96 -34.14
CA GLY A 214 2.72 -39.53 -33.58
C GLY A 214 2.63 -38.04 -33.30
N ASP A 215 3.65 -37.27 -33.69
CA ASP A 215 3.76 -35.84 -33.39
C ASP A 215 2.50 -35.07 -33.80
N ALA A 216 2.01 -34.26 -32.88
CA ALA A 216 0.75 -33.56 -33.02
C ALA A 216 0.80 -32.17 -32.38
N VAL A 217 -0.23 -31.39 -32.70
CA VAL A 217 -0.56 -30.16 -32.01
C VAL A 217 -1.81 -30.42 -31.19
N TYR A 218 -1.66 -30.34 -29.88
CA TYR A 218 -2.73 -30.42 -28.90
C TYR A 218 -3.31 -29.04 -28.64
N ALA A 219 -4.57 -28.98 -28.22
CA ALA A 219 -5.26 -27.72 -27.95
C ALA A 219 -5.94 -27.78 -26.59
N TYR A 220 -5.75 -26.73 -25.79
CA TYR A 220 -6.32 -26.61 -24.45
C TYR A 220 -7.11 -25.31 -24.36
N ASP A 221 -8.30 -25.34 -23.76
CA ASP A 221 -9.06 -24.13 -23.49
C ASP A 221 -8.33 -23.32 -22.41
N LEU A 222 -7.99 -22.06 -22.71
CA LEU A 222 -7.21 -21.23 -21.79
C LEU A 222 -7.99 -20.87 -20.51
N GLU A 223 -9.32 -20.87 -20.55
CA GLU A 223 -10.15 -20.53 -19.39
C GLU A 223 -10.26 -21.71 -18.43
N THR A 224 -10.39 -22.93 -18.95
CA THR A 224 -10.63 -24.13 -18.13
C THR A 224 -9.41 -25.02 -17.95
N GLY A 225 -8.39 -24.87 -18.79
CA GLY A 225 -7.24 -25.78 -18.90
C GLY A 225 -7.60 -27.15 -19.51
N GLU A 226 -8.85 -27.36 -19.95
CA GLU A 226 -9.29 -28.65 -20.49
C GLU A 226 -8.87 -28.83 -21.95
N ARG A 227 -8.46 -30.05 -22.31
CA ARG A 227 -8.14 -30.40 -23.70
C ARG A 227 -9.36 -30.36 -24.62
N VAL A 228 -9.15 -29.84 -25.83
CA VAL A 228 -10.17 -29.63 -26.86
C VAL A 228 -9.81 -30.40 -28.13
N ALA A 229 -9.99 -31.72 -28.07
CA ALA A 229 -9.56 -32.68 -29.11
C ALA A 229 -10.04 -32.35 -30.54
N ASP A 230 -11.20 -31.71 -30.70
CA ASP A 230 -11.74 -31.34 -32.01
C ASP A 230 -10.96 -30.19 -32.70
N THR A 231 -10.03 -29.54 -31.98
CA THR A 231 -9.20 -28.43 -32.47
C THR A 231 -7.74 -28.86 -32.73
N GLU A 232 -7.42 -30.13 -32.47
CA GLU A 232 -6.08 -30.68 -32.58
C GLU A 232 -5.80 -31.20 -34.00
N PHE A 233 -4.52 -31.35 -34.34
CA PHE A 233 -4.15 -31.96 -35.61
C PHE A 233 -2.83 -32.71 -35.54
N THR A 234 -2.73 -33.76 -36.35
CA THR A 234 -1.50 -34.55 -36.51
C THR A 234 -0.55 -33.86 -37.48
N LEU A 235 0.75 -33.94 -37.20
CA LEU A 235 1.76 -33.40 -38.08
C LEU A 235 2.12 -34.36 -39.22
N ASP A 236 2.63 -33.80 -40.31
CA ASP A 236 3.08 -34.58 -41.46
C ASP A 236 4.23 -35.52 -41.07
N GLU A 237 4.32 -36.71 -41.68
CA GLU A 237 5.35 -37.70 -41.34
C GLU A 237 6.79 -37.22 -41.57
N THR A 238 6.99 -36.09 -42.26
CA THR A 238 8.30 -35.45 -42.45
C THR A 238 8.61 -34.34 -41.44
N ASN A 239 7.64 -33.97 -40.60
CA ASN A 239 7.76 -33.06 -39.46
C ASN A 239 7.84 -33.90 -38.17
N ARG A 240 9.04 -34.42 -37.88
CA ARG A 240 9.31 -35.47 -36.86
C ARG A 240 10.00 -34.98 -35.60
N ALA A 241 10.30 -33.69 -35.56
CA ALA A 241 10.89 -33.09 -34.38
C ALA A 241 10.31 -31.69 -34.20
N PRO A 242 8.98 -31.55 -34.08
CA PRO A 242 8.35 -30.25 -34.00
C PRO A 242 8.88 -29.50 -32.78
N ARG A 243 9.35 -28.28 -33.04
CA ARG A 243 9.91 -27.40 -32.02
C ARG A 243 9.31 -26.01 -32.13
N GLY A 244 8.04 -25.84 -32.46
CA GLY A 244 7.40 -24.55 -32.25
C GLY A 244 6.23 -24.39 -33.15
N ILE A 245 5.30 -23.56 -32.73
CA ILE A 245 4.09 -23.26 -33.48
C ILE A 245 3.82 -21.77 -33.39
N TRP A 246 3.30 -21.20 -34.47
CA TRP A 246 2.73 -19.86 -34.47
C TRP A 246 1.67 -19.77 -35.57
N SER A 247 0.64 -18.97 -35.35
CA SER A 247 -0.35 -18.63 -36.38
C SER A 247 -0.70 -17.16 -36.32
N ASN A 248 -1.12 -16.62 -37.46
CA ASN A 248 -1.69 -15.27 -37.57
C ASN A 248 -3.21 -15.25 -37.31
N GLY A 249 -3.81 -16.37 -36.92
CA GLY A 249 -5.26 -16.51 -36.74
C GLY A 249 -6.07 -16.46 -38.04
N GLN A 250 -5.42 -16.41 -39.21
CA GLN A 250 -6.08 -16.37 -40.53
C GLN A 250 -6.07 -17.75 -41.21
N GLY A 251 -6.18 -18.81 -40.40
CA GLY A 251 -6.33 -20.19 -40.88
C GLY A 251 -5.02 -20.89 -41.26
N VAL A 252 -3.85 -20.30 -41.06
CA VAL A 252 -2.56 -20.98 -41.31
C VAL A 252 -1.72 -21.00 -40.03
N ALA A 253 -1.24 -22.18 -39.65
CA ALA A 253 -0.24 -22.38 -38.62
C ALA A 253 1.10 -22.78 -39.24
N TRP A 254 2.19 -22.20 -38.75
CA TRP A 254 3.54 -22.64 -39.08
C TRP A 254 4.08 -23.45 -37.91
N VAL A 255 4.79 -24.53 -38.22
CA VAL A 255 5.46 -25.39 -37.24
C VAL A 255 6.92 -25.55 -37.63
N SER A 256 7.83 -25.30 -36.71
CA SER A 256 9.27 -25.54 -36.90
C SER A 256 9.63 -26.98 -36.57
N ASP A 257 10.69 -27.50 -37.19
CA ASP A 257 11.22 -28.84 -36.94
C ASP A 257 12.73 -28.78 -36.73
N SER A 258 13.21 -29.32 -35.60
CA SER A 258 14.66 -29.45 -35.36
C SER A 258 15.25 -30.52 -36.26
N GLY A 259 15.93 -30.09 -37.32
CA GLY A 259 16.57 -30.97 -38.30
C GLY A 259 16.05 -30.80 -39.72
N GLN A 260 15.07 -29.93 -39.95
CA GLN A 260 14.60 -29.56 -41.28
C GLN A 260 14.99 -28.12 -41.62
N ASP A 261 15.38 -27.89 -42.87
CA ASP A 261 15.74 -26.57 -43.40
C ASP A 261 14.48 -25.76 -43.82
N LYS A 262 13.33 -25.94 -43.13
CA LYS A 262 12.05 -25.24 -43.43
C LYS A 262 11.07 -25.18 -42.24
N LEU A 263 10.15 -24.21 -42.29
CA LEU A 263 8.92 -24.21 -41.50
C LEU A 263 7.80 -24.87 -42.28
N PHE A 264 7.02 -25.71 -41.60
CA PHE A 264 5.91 -26.46 -42.17
C PHE A 264 4.60 -25.68 -41.95
N ALA A 265 3.88 -25.40 -43.02
CA ALA A 265 2.57 -24.75 -42.92
C ALA A 265 1.41 -25.77 -42.89
N TYR A 266 0.43 -25.53 -42.03
CA TYR A 266 -0.79 -26.31 -41.89
C TYR A 266 -1.99 -25.38 -41.92
N ASP A 267 -3.11 -25.87 -42.44
CA ASP A 267 -4.40 -25.24 -42.25
C ASP A 267 -4.80 -25.44 -40.78
N LEU A 268 -5.02 -24.33 -40.06
CA LEU A 268 -5.24 -24.36 -38.61
C LEU A 268 -6.58 -25.02 -38.25
N GLU A 269 -7.60 -24.89 -39.10
CA GLU A 269 -8.94 -25.42 -38.84
C GLU A 269 -9.01 -26.93 -39.10
N THR A 270 -8.35 -27.40 -40.17
CA THR A 270 -8.47 -28.80 -40.61
C THR A 270 -7.25 -29.65 -40.27
N GLY A 271 -6.12 -29.02 -39.93
CA GLY A 271 -4.84 -29.70 -39.79
C GLY A 271 -4.21 -30.13 -41.12
N GLU A 272 -4.80 -29.79 -42.27
CA GLU A 272 -4.27 -30.22 -43.56
C GLU A 272 -2.93 -29.55 -43.86
N ARG A 273 -1.99 -30.33 -44.42
CA ARG A 273 -0.68 -29.81 -44.79
C ARG A 273 -0.77 -28.85 -45.98
N LEU A 274 -0.11 -27.70 -45.89
CA LEU A 274 -0.02 -26.66 -46.94
C LEU A 274 1.42 -26.47 -47.47
N PRO A 275 2.00 -27.40 -48.26
CA PRO A 275 3.40 -27.34 -48.66
C PRO A 275 3.81 -26.09 -49.45
N GLU A 276 2.87 -25.48 -50.18
CA GLU A 276 3.08 -24.26 -50.94
C GLU A 276 3.25 -23.00 -50.06
N ARG A 277 2.94 -23.11 -48.76
CA ARG A 277 3.09 -22.04 -47.76
C ARG A 277 4.32 -22.24 -46.86
N ASP A 278 5.14 -23.25 -47.14
CA ASP A 278 6.39 -23.50 -46.41
C ASP A 278 7.36 -22.34 -46.56
N ILE A 279 8.10 -22.07 -45.48
CA ILE A 279 9.17 -21.08 -45.47
C ILE A 279 10.49 -21.83 -45.43
N ALA A 280 11.28 -21.71 -46.49
CA ALA A 280 12.63 -22.27 -46.53
C ALA A 280 13.55 -21.46 -45.60
N LEU A 281 14.28 -22.15 -44.73
CA LEU A 281 15.16 -21.51 -43.76
C LEU A 281 16.57 -21.31 -44.33
N ALA A 282 17.26 -20.30 -43.80
CA ALA A 282 18.65 -20.03 -44.15
C ALA A 282 19.55 -21.20 -43.73
N ARG A 283 20.69 -21.37 -44.43
CA ARG A 283 21.64 -22.47 -44.17
C ARG A 283 22.20 -22.50 -42.75
N HIS A 284 22.23 -21.36 -42.05
CA HIS A 284 22.67 -21.28 -40.66
C HIS A 284 21.55 -21.60 -39.65
N ASN A 285 20.29 -21.66 -40.10
CA ASN A 285 19.10 -21.94 -39.31
C ASN A 285 18.55 -23.36 -39.56
N ARG A 286 19.35 -24.38 -39.24
CA ARG A 286 19.03 -25.80 -39.52
C ARG A 286 18.52 -26.58 -38.30
N ASP A 287 18.62 -25.99 -37.13
CA ASP A 287 18.06 -26.51 -35.89
C ASP A 287 16.99 -25.53 -35.44
N ALA A 288 15.95 -25.34 -36.27
CA ALA A 288 14.87 -24.42 -35.99
C ALA A 288 14.10 -24.91 -34.75
N ARG A 289 14.11 -24.08 -33.72
CA ARG A 289 13.37 -24.28 -32.48
C ARG A 289 12.22 -23.29 -32.48
N GLY A 290 12.11 -22.40 -31.50
CA GLY A 290 10.97 -21.49 -31.41
C GLY A 290 10.71 -20.62 -32.61
N ILE A 291 9.44 -20.26 -32.77
CA ILE A 291 8.98 -19.31 -33.76
C ILE A 291 7.99 -18.32 -33.15
N TRP A 292 8.05 -17.08 -33.60
CA TRP A 292 7.12 -16.01 -33.26
C TRP A 292 6.98 -15.07 -34.46
N SER A 293 5.88 -14.34 -34.58
CA SER A 293 5.72 -13.34 -35.64
C SER A 293 4.87 -12.17 -35.18
N ASP A 294 5.20 -10.99 -35.70
CA ASP A 294 4.46 -9.73 -35.57
C ASP A 294 3.37 -9.56 -36.66
N GLY A 295 3.17 -10.59 -37.49
CA GLY A 295 2.24 -10.57 -38.62
C GLY A 295 2.83 -10.07 -39.96
N ALA A 296 4.03 -9.49 -39.96
CA ALA A 296 4.76 -9.12 -41.17
C ALA A 296 6.05 -9.93 -41.36
N THR A 297 6.73 -10.23 -40.25
CA THR A 297 7.98 -10.99 -40.18
C THR A 297 7.82 -12.19 -39.27
N ILE A 298 8.49 -13.29 -39.60
CA ILE A 298 8.57 -14.48 -38.75
C ILE A 298 9.98 -14.62 -38.22
N TRP A 299 10.08 -14.69 -36.90
CA TRP A 299 11.30 -14.82 -36.13
C TRP A 299 11.48 -16.29 -35.78
N VAL A 300 12.65 -16.83 -36.05
CA VAL A 300 12.96 -18.25 -35.90
C VAL A 300 14.23 -18.39 -35.08
N LEU A 301 14.07 -18.97 -33.90
CA LEU A 301 15.14 -19.30 -32.98
C LEU A 301 15.85 -20.55 -33.47
N ASN A 302 17.17 -20.54 -33.45
CA ASN A 302 18.00 -21.67 -33.83
C ASN A 302 18.67 -22.29 -32.60
N GLY A 303 18.95 -23.59 -32.65
CA GLY A 303 19.65 -24.29 -31.58
C GLY A 303 21.14 -23.95 -31.47
N ASN A 304 21.76 -23.45 -32.55
CA ASN A 304 22.96 -22.63 -32.39
C ASN A 304 22.49 -21.23 -31.99
N PRO A 305 22.95 -20.64 -30.86
CA PRO A 305 22.29 -19.51 -30.21
C PRO A 305 22.17 -18.25 -31.08
N SER A 306 21.15 -18.22 -31.92
CA SER A 306 20.90 -17.14 -32.86
C SER A 306 19.41 -17.04 -33.17
N LEU A 307 18.97 -15.82 -33.41
CA LEU A 307 17.62 -15.48 -33.80
C LEU A 307 17.62 -15.00 -35.25
N PHE A 308 16.86 -15.67 -36.11
CA PHE A 308 16.71 -15.30 -37.51
C PHE A 308 15.38 -14.60 -37.71
N VAL A 309 15.29 -13.72 -38.70
CA VAL A 309 14.04 -13.09 -39.11
C VAL A 309 13.84 -13.25 -40.61
N TYR A 310 12.61 -13.59 -41.00
CA TYR A 310 12.19 -13.80 -42.37
C TYR A 310 10.96 -12.95 -42.67
N ASP A 311 10.79 -12.54 -43.91
CA ASP A 311 9.56 -11.95 -44.40
C ASP A 311 8.47 -13.03 -44.42
N LEU A 312 7.34 -12.81 -43.73
CA LEU A 312 6.30 -13.83 -43.60
C LEU A 312 5.61 -14.14 -44.94
N GLU A 313 5.45 -13.15 -45.80
CA GLU A 313 4.77 -13.31 -47.10
C GLU A 313 5.63 -14.07 -48.10
N THR A 314 6.92 -13.72 -48.19
CA THR A 314 7.83 -14.22 -49.25
C THR A 314 8.81 -15.29 -48.76
N GLY A 315 8.94 -15.49 -47.45
CA GLY A 315 9.89 -16.40 -46.82
C GLY A 315 11.37 -15.98 -46.98
N LYS A 316 11.64 -14.74 -47.42
CA LYS A 316 13.01 -14.26 -47.63
C LYS A 316 13.67 -13.97 -46.28
N PRO A 317 14.94 -14.36 -46.06
CA PRO A 317 15.66 -13.98 -44.85
C PRO A 317 15.89 -12.47 -44.85
N LEU A 318 15.62 -11.84 -43.71
CA LEU A 318 15.75 -10.41 -43.46
C LEU A 318 16.88 -10.09 -42.49
N GLY A 319 17.21 -10.98 -41.55
CA GLY A 319 18.20 -10.71 -40.50
C GLY A 319 18.63 -11.95 -39.73
N GLU A 320 19.75 -11.84 -39.01
CA GLU A 320 20.33 -12.84 -38.10
C GLU A 320 20.98 -12.08 -36.93
N TYR A 321 20.76 -12.56 -35.70
CA TYR A 321 21.26 -11.94 -34.47
C TYR A 321 21.78 -13.01 -33.51
N GLU A 322 22.91 -12.75 -32.85
CA GLU A 322 23.49 -13.66 -31.86
C GLU A 322 22.81 -13.51 -30.50
N LEU A 323 22.55 -14.63 -29.82
CA LEU A 323 22.12 -14.62 -28.42
C LEU A 323 23.35 -14.50 -27.50
N ALA A 324 23.13 -14.11 -26.25
CA ALA A 324 24.20 -14.09 -25.25
C ALA A 324 24.70 -15.51 -24.94
N ASP A 325 26.00 -15.68 -24.68
CA ASP A 325 26.62 -16.99 -24.37
C ASP A 325 25.92 -17.76 -23.23
N LYS A 326 25.32 -17.05 -22.27
CA LYS A 326 24.55 -17.65 -21.17
C LYS A 326 23.27 -18.36 -21.64
N ASN A 327 22.71 -17.94 -22.78
CA ASN A 327 21.56 -18.55 -23.44
C ASN A 327 22.02 -19.66 -24.39
N SER A 328 22.66 -20.67 -23.80
CA SER A 328 23.38 -21.74 -24.50
C SER A 328 22.50 -22.89 -24.99
N SER A 329 21.28 -23.01 -24.48
CA SER A 329 20.30 -24.03 -24.88
C SER A 329 18.93 -23.39 -25.08
N PRO A 330 18.78 -22.51 -26.09
CA PRO A 330 17.52 -21.80 -26.34
C PRO A 330 16.46 -22.75 -26.92
N HIS A 331 15.19 -22.62 -26.55
CA HIS A 331 14.09 -23.48 -27.02
C HIS A 331 12.92 -22.73 -27.64
N ARG A 332 12.44 -21.66 -27.03
CA ARG A 332 11.33 -20.87 -27.58
C ARG A 332 11.58 -19.39 -27.51
N VAL A 333 10.78 -18.68 -28.30
CA VAL A 333 10.82 -17.24 -28.44
C VAL A 333 9.39 -16.70 -28.44
N TRP A 334 9.18 -15.61 -27.72
CA TRP A 334 7.97 -14.80 -27.80
C TRP A 334 8.36 -13.34 -27.62
N SER A 335 7.58 -12.42 -28.22
CA SER A 335 7.81 -10.99 -28.07
C SER A 335 6.49 -10.25 -27.92
N ASP A 336 6.53 -9.19 -27.14
CA ASP A 336 5.48 -8.18 -27.00
C ASP A 336 5.60 -7.04 -28.03
N GLY A 337 6.58 -7.14 -28.94
CA GLY A 337 6.92 -6.10 -29.91
C GLY A 337 8.05 -5.15 -29.49
N VAL A 338 8.54 -5.25 -28.24
CA VAL A 338 9.67 -4.44 -27.74
C VAL A 338 10.73 -5.29 -27.09
N THR A 339 10.32 -6.22 -26.22
CA THR A 339 11.18 -7.22 -25.61
C THR A 339 10.92 -8.58 -26.26
N VAL A 340 11.99 -9.34 -26.44
CA VAL A 340 11.98 -10.73 -26.88
C VAL A 340 12.42 -11.58 -25.71
N TRP A 341 11.57 -12.50 -25.28
CA TRP A 341 11.92 -13.52 -24.30
C TRP A 341 12.32 -14.79 -25.01
N VAL A 342 13.38 -15.43 -24.51
CA VAL A 342 13.88 -16.70 -25.02
C VAL A 342 14.02 -17.68 -23.86
N SER A 343 13.29 -18.79 -23.89
CA SER A 343 13.45 -19.86 -22.89
C SER A 343 14.76 -20.60 -23.10
N ASP A 344 15.46 -20.87 -22.00
CA ASP A 344 16.67 -21.68 -21.98
C ASP A 344 16.53 -22.83 -21.01
N HIS A 345 16.64 -24.03 -21.55
CA HIS A 345 16.57 -25.27 -20.77
C HIS A 345 17.81 -25.54 -19.92
N GLY A 346 19.00 -25.22 -20.44
CA GLY A 346 20.25 -25.47 -19.73
C GLY A 346 20.43 -24.54 -18.53
N ALA A 347 20.06 -23.27 -18.69
CA ALA A 347 20.10 -22.24 -17.67
C ALA A 347 18.83 -22.20 -16.80
N LYS A 348 17.77 -22.93 -17.21
CA LYS A 348 16.47 -23.01 -16.51
C LYS A 348 15.86 -21.64 -16.22
N ARG A 349 15.83 -20.79 -17.25
CA ARG A 349 15.35 -19.40 -17.16
C ARG A 349 14.81 -18.91 -18.50
N LEU A 350 14.08 -17.79 -18.48
CA LEU A 350 13.74 -17.06 -19.70
C LEU A 350 14.60 -15.81 -19.75
N PHE A 351 15.38 -15.66 -20.81
CA PHE A 351 16.24 -14.50 -21.03
C PHE A 351 15.50 -13.43 -21.83
N ALA A 352 15.58 -12.18 -21.39
CA ALA A 352 15.02 -11.05 -22.10
C ALA A 352 16.09 -10.30 -22.91
N TYR A 353 15.64 -9.85 -24.09
CA TYR A 353 16.41 -9.10 -25.08
C TYR A 353 15.58 -7.97 -25.64
N ARG A 354 16.20 -6.87 -26.09
CA ARG A 354 15.50 -5.89 -26.91
C ARG A 354 15.22 -6.46 -28.30
N LEU A 355 14.00 -6.31 -28.80
CA LEU A 355 13.64 -6.62 -30.18
C LEU A 355 14.44 -5.68 -31.10
N PRO A 356 15.30 -6.21 -31.98
CA PRO A 356 16.18 -5.38 -32.78
C PRO A 356 15.45 -4.80 -34.00
N ALA A 357 15.91 -3.65 -34.47
CA ALA A 357 15.54 -3.15 -35.79
C ALA A 357 16.08 -4.07 -36.89
N LEU A 358 15.32 -4.21 -37.98
CA LEU A 358 15.73 -5.01 -39.15
C LEU A 358 16.93 -4.35 -39.87
N PRO A 359 17.94 -5.14 -40.28
CA PRO A 359 19.08 -4.60 -41.02
C PRO A 359 18.67 -4.16 -42.43
N GLU A 360 19.25 -3.04 -42.89
CA GLU A 360 19.03 -2.57 -44.25
C GLU A 360 19.69 -3.52 -45.27
N GLY A 361 18.89 -4.20 -46.10
CA GLY A 361 19.38 -5.00 -47.22
C GLY A 361 19.51 -6.51 -46.97
N GLY A 362 19.00 -7.02 -45.85
CA GLY A 362 18.98 -8.45 -45.52
C GLY A 362 20.01 -8.82 -44.44
N PRO A 363 20.23 -10.13 -44.21
CA PRO A 363 21.10 -10.61 -43.15
C PRO A 363 22.55 -10.11 -43.33
N PRO A 364 23.16 -9.53 -42.28
CA PRO A 364 24.56 -9.10 -42.34
C PRO A 364 25.51 -10.31 -42.47
N GLU A 365 26.72 -10.09 -42.99
CA GLU A 365 27.75 -11.14 -43.06
C GLU A 365 28.23 -11.56 -41.66
N GLU A 366 28.26 -10.63 -40.72
CA GLU A 366 28.56 -10.83 -39.31
C GLU A 366 27.32 -10.44 -38.48
N PRO A 367 26.59 -11.41 -37.92
CA PRO A 367 25.41 -11.16 -37.10
C PRO A 367 25.76 -10.32 -35.86
N PRO A 368 25.04 -9.21 -35.57
CA PRO A 368 25.21 -8.49 -34.32
C PRO A 368 24.59 -9.26 -33.15
N ALA A 369 25.13 -9.06 -31.96
CA ALA A 369 24.54 -9.59 -30.72
C ALA A 369 23.23 -8.84 -30.38
N LEU A 370 22.24 -9.57 -29.89
CA LEU A 370 21.04 -8.98 -29.29
C LEU A 370 21.40 -8.27 -27.98
N GLU A 371 20.78 -7.12 -27.77
CA GLU A 371 20.91 -6.37 -26.53
C GLU A 371 20.14 -7.09 -25.41
N ARG A 372 20.83 -7.39 -24.30
CA ARG A 372 20.23 -8.03 -23.12
C ARG A 372 19.45 -7.01 -22.28
N VAL A 373 18.34 -7.46 -21.71
CA VAL A 373 17.58 -6.71 -20.70
C VAL A 373 17.47 -7.57 -19.43
N PRO A 374 18.53 -7.69 -18.62
CA PRO A 374 18.58 -8.66 -17.51
C PRO A 374 17.48 -8.47 -16.48
N ASP A 375 17.04 -7.23 -16.26
CA ASP A 375 15.96 -6.89 -15.31
C ASP A 375 14.59 -7.45 -15.75
N GLU A 376 14.49 -7.96 -16.98
CA GLU A 376 13.29 -8.59 -17.54
C GLU A 376 13.42 -10.12 -17.69
N ASP A 377 14.49 -10.72 -17.18
CA ASP A 377 14.67 -12.18 -17.15
C ASP A 377 13.72 -12.84 -16.13
N PHE A 378 13.17 -14.00 -16.48
CA PHE A 378 12.57 -14.90 -15.48
C PHE A 378 13.68 -15.78 -14.92
N GLU A 379 14.31 -15.35 -13.83
CA GLU A 379 15.59 -15.90 -13.38
C GLU A 379 15.54 -17.32 -12.81
N GLU A 380 14.43 -17.66 -12.14
CA GLU A 380 14.32 -18.87 -11.33
C GLU A 380 12.95 -19.61 -11.47
N PRO A 381 12.46 -19.87 -12.69
CA PRO A 381 11.23 -20.66 -12.87
C PRO A 381 11.32 -22.04 -12.21
N GLY A 382 12.54 -22.59 -12.03
CA GLY A 382 12.77 -23.84 -11.31
C GLY A 382 12.35 -23.85 -9.84
N ARG A 383 12.17 -22.67 -9.19
CA ARG A 383 11.67 -22.60 -7.80
C ARG A 383 10.28 -23.22 -7.62
N VAL A 384 9.45 -23.15 -8.66
CA VAL A 384 8.09 -23.71 -8.66
C VAL A 384 7.98 -25.04 -9.42
N GLY A 385 9.13 -25.65 -9.75
CA GLY A 385 9.19 -26.94 -10.45
C GLY A 385 9.45 -26.85 -11.96
N ASN A 386 9.31 -25.65 -12.57
CA ASN A 386 9.56 -25.43 -13.99
C ASN A 386 11.07 -25.43 -14.31
N ASN A 387 11.62 -26.64 -14.43
CA ASN A 387 13.04 -26.90 -14.56
C ASN A 387 13.46 -27.20 -16.00
N SER A 388 12.50 -27.27 -16.93
CA SER A 388 12.68 -27.53 -18.35
C SER A 388 11.79 -26.60 -19.19
N PRO A 389 11.94 -25.26 -19.09
CA PRO A 389 11.09 -24.33 -19.82
C PRO A 389 11.30 -24.49 -21.32
N ARG A 390 10.31 -25.05 -22.01
CA ARG A 390 10.30 -25.23 -23.46
C ARG A 390 9.37 -24.20 -24.09
N GLY A 391 8.06 -24.48 -24.11
CA GLY A 391 7.00 -23.64 -24.67
C GLY A 391 6.96 -22.27 -24.00
N ILE A 392 6.94 -21.16 -24.74
CA ILE A 392 6.58 -19.86 -24.14
C ILE A 392 5.59 -19.10 -25.04
N TRP A 393 4.58 -18.50 -24.43
CA TRP A 393 3.65 -17.57 -25.06
C TRP A 393 3.04 -16.67 -23.99
N SER A 394 2.68 -15.44 -24.32
CA SER A 394 2.02 -14.53 -23.38
C SER A 394 0.76 -13.89 -23.97
N ASP A 395 -0.24 -13.71 -23.12
CA ASP A 395 -1.48 -12.95 -23.40
C ASP A 395 -1.35 -11.46 -23.04
N GLY A 396 -0.15 -11.03 -22.62
CA GLY A 396 0.15 -9.69 -22.13
C GLY A 396 -0.09 -9.51 -20.63
N GLN A 397 -0.77 -10.44 -19.94
CA GLN A 397 -0.93 -10.42 -18.49
C GLN A 397 -0.03 -11.46 -17.81
N VAL A 398 0.12 -12.63 -18.43
CA VAL A 398 0.97 -13.71 -17.93
C VAL A 398 1.77 -14.35 -19.06
N MET A 399 2.93 -14.88 -18.72
CA MET A 399 3.75 -15.75 -19.55
C MET A 399 3.40 -17.20 -19.24
N TYR A 400 2.84 -17.89 -20.22
CA TYR A 400 2.61 -19.33 -20.20
C TYR A 400 3.89 -20.04 -20.61
N VAL A 401 4.39 -20.94 -19.76
CA VAL A 401 5.62 -21.69 -19.96
C VAL A 401 5.32 -23.19 -19.86
N ALA A 402 5.44 -23.90 -20.98
CA ALA A 402 5.31 -25.35 -20.98
C ALA A 402 6.62 -26.01 -20.54
N ASP A 403 6.54 -26.90 -19.55
CA ASP A 403 7.65 -27.65 -19.01
C ASP A 403 7.63 -29.10 -19.54
N GLU A 404 8.73 -29.54 -20.14
CA GLU A 404 8.84 -30.90 -20.70
C GLU A 404 9.14 -31.98 -19.66
N ASN A 405 9.59 -31.60 -18.46
CA ASN A 405 9.97 -32.55 -17.42
C ASN A 405 8.78 -33.05 -16.60
N ASP A 406 7.71 -32.26 -16.45
CA ASP A 406 6.54 -32.65 -15.65
C ASP A 406 5.18 -32.49 -16.35
N ASP A 407 5.18 -32.22 -17.67
CA ASP A 407 3.97 -32.16 -18.50
C ASP A 407 2.97 -31.09 -18.03
N ARG A 408 3.48 -29.93 -17.63
CA ARG A 408 2.68 -28.80 -17.14
C ARG A 408 2.86 -27.54 -17.96
N VAL A 409 1.88 -26.66 -17.83
CA VAL A 409 2.02 -25.26 -18.24
C VAL A 409 1.94 -24.38 -17.01
N TYR A 410 3.05 -23.74 -16.72
CA TYR A 410 3.18 -22.73 -15.68
C TYR A 410 2.78 -21.37 -16.21
N SER A 411 2.16 -20.55 -15.38
CA SER A 411 1.89 -19.15 -15.68
C SER A 411 2.72 -18.26 -14.76
N TYR A 412 3.36 -17.24 -15.33
CA TYR A 412 4.12 -16.24 -14.57
C TYR A 412 3.56 -14.85 -14.85
N ASN A 413 3.49 -13.99 -13.86
CA ASN A 413 3.05 -12.61 -14.05
C ASN A 413 3.96 -11.93 -15.08
N MET A 414 3.37 -11.37 -16.13
CA MET A 414 4.08 -10.48 -17.02
C MET A 414 4.02 -9.09 -16.42
N PRO A 415 5.15 -8.43 -16.20
CA PRO A 415 5.12 -7.04 -15.85
C PRO A 415 4.51 -6.26 -16.98
N ASP A 416 3.74 -5.26 -16.59
CA ASP A 416 3.51 -4.15 -17.48
C ASP A 416 4.84 -3.52 -17.93
N ALA A 417 5.05 -3.39 -19.25
CA ALA A 417 6.12 -2.62 -19.91
C ALA A 417 7.08 -1.84 -18.99
N ILE A 418 8.21 -2.45 -18.59
CA ILE A 418 9.17 -1.84 -17.66
C ILE A 418 9.82 -0.58 -18.22
N ASP A 419 9.99 -0.51 -19.54
CA ASP A 419 10.51 0.65 -20.24
C ASP A 419 9.61 1.90 -20.14
N ALA A 420 8.37 1.74 -19.69
CA ALA A 420 7.43 2.80 -19.42
C ALA A 420 7.09 2.90 -17.91
N ARG A 421 7.95 2.48 -16.99
CA ARG A 421 7.71 2.61 -15.53
C ARG A 421 8.37 3.82 -14.91
N LEU A 422 7.82 4.29 -13.80
CA LEU A 422 8.47 5.21 -12.87
C LEU A 422 9.35 4.44 -11.87
N ALA A 423 10.58 4.92 -11.65
CA ALA A 423 11.45 4.50 -10.56
C ALA A 423 11.11 5.21 -9.25
N SER A 424 10.57 6.43 -9.32
CA SER A 424 10.11 7.17 -8.15
C SER A 424 9.03 8.17 -8.52
N LEU A 425 8.15 8.43 -7.55
CA LEU A 425 7.16 9.49 -7.57
C LEU A 425 7.15 10.15 -6.19
N THR A 426 7.32 11.47 -6.15
CA THR A 426 7.22 12.25 -4.91
C THR A 426 6.43 13.53 -5.16
N LEU A 427 5.60 13.89 -4.19
CA LEU A 427 4.78 15.10 -4.20
C LEU A 427 5.07 15.91 -2.94
N LYS A 428 5.59 17.13 -3.09
CA LYS A 428 5.99 17.94 -1.93
C LYS A 428 4.76 18.51 -1.20
N GLY A 429 4.59 18.13 0.07
CA GLY A 429 3.45 18.58 0.89
C GLY A 429 2.14 17.87 0.57
N VAL A 430 2.22 16.75 -0.18
CA VAL A 430 1.13 15.79 -0.35
C VAL A 430 1.68 14.44 0.06
N GLU A 431 1.14 13.87 1.12
CA GLU A 431 1.50 12.53 1.59
C GLU A 431 0.85 11.49 0.68
N ILE A 432 1.67 10.58 0.16
CA ILE A 432 1.24 9.34 -0.51
C ILE A 432 1.84 8.18 0.27
N ASP A 433 1.22 7.01 0.17
CA ASP A 433 1.82 5.77 0.68
C ASP A 433 3.20 5.53 0.04
N GLU A 434 3.99 4.61 0.62
CA GLU A 434 5.27 4.21 0.03
C GLU A 434 5.09 3.88 -1.46
N PHE A 435 5.86 4.56 -2.31
CA PHE A 435 5.71 4.46 -3.75
C PHE A 435 6.10 3.06 -4.24
N ASP A 436 5.20 2.44 -4.99
CA ASP A 436 5.41 1.16 -5.65
C ASP A 436 5.36 1.35 -7.17
N PRO A 437 6.42 1.03 -7.93
CA PRO A 437 6.45 1.18 -9.39
C PRO A 437 5.43 0.32 -10.14
N ALA A 438 4.90 -0.73 -9.50
CA ALA A 438 3.81 -1.56 -10.03
C ALA A 438 2.43 -0.92 -9.83
N ARG A 439 2.25 -0.14 -8.75
CA ARG A 439 0.98 0.52 -8.41
C ARG A 439 0.72 1.70 -9.34
N ARG A 440 -0.44 1.69 -10.00
CA ARG A 440 -0.85 2.77 -10.94
C ARG A 440 -1.79 3.79 -10.32
N GLU A 441 -2.37 3.48 -9.17
CA GLU A 441 -3.28 4.38 -8.45
C GLU A 441 -2.79 4.55 -7.01
N ASP A 442 -2.51 5.79 -6.65
CA ASP A 442 -2.15 6.23 -5.30
C ASP A 442 -3.25 7.15 -4.75
N GLU A 443 -3.41 7.15 -3.44
CA GLU A 443 -4.17 8.18 -2.74
C GLU A 443 -3.20 9.22 -2.17
N GLY A 444 -3.48 10.50 -2.42
CA GLY A 444 -2.70 11.62 -1.91
C GLY A 444 -3.50 12.45 -0.91
N VAL A 445 -2.88 12.83 0.21
CA VAL A 445 -3.45 13.73 1.22
C VAL A 445 -2.58 14.97 1.32
N ALA A 446 -3.13 16.14 0.94
CA ALA A 446 -2.39 17.39 1.05
C ALA A 446 -2.23 17.84 2.50
N ASP A 447 -1.03 18.27 2.87
CA ASP A 447 -0.77 18.90 4.17
C ASP A 447 -1.63 20.15 4.37
N LYS A 448 -1.96 20.45 5.62
CA LYS A 448 -2.82 21.59 5.95
C LYS A 448 -2.22 22.91 5.44
N GLY A 449 -2.96 23.60 4.58
CA GLY A 449 -2.59 24.91 4.02
C GLY A 449 -1.71 24.84 2.78
N VAL A 450 -1.38 23.64 2.29
CA VAL A 450 -0.73 23.44 0.99
C VAL A 450 -1.76 23.65 -0.11
N THR A 451 -1.47 24.58 -1.02
CA THR A 451 -2.31 24.93 -2.18
C THR A 451 -1.64 24.59 -3.50
N GLN A 452 -0.35 24.24 -3.47
CA GLN A 452 0.44 23.86 -4.63
C GLN A 452 1.45 22.78 -4.23
N THR A 453 1.67 21.78 -5.08
CA THR A 453 2.67 20.73 -4.87
C THR A 453 3.70 20.73 -6.00
N THR A 454 4.92 20.31 -5.67
CA THR A 454 5.96 20.01 -6.67
C THR A 454 5.97 18.51 -6.91
N VAL A 455 5.68 18.10 -8.16
CA VAL A 455 5.74 16.70 -8.58
C VAL A 455 7.14 16.41 -9.10
N MET A 456 7.79 15.40 -8.54
CA MET A 456 9.05 14.85 -9.04
C MET A 456 8.85 13.38 -9.36
N ALA A 457 9.04 13.04 -10.63
CA ALA A 457 8.86 11.69 -11.15
C ALA A 457 10.07 11.32 -12.02
N VAL A 458 10.60 10.11 -11.82
CA VAL A 458 11.78 9.60 -12.54
C VAL A 458 11.40 8.30 -13.23
N ALA A 459 11.64 8.17 -14.53
CA ALA A 459 11.43 6.91 -15.23
C ALA A 459 12.51 5.87 -14.86
N VAL A 460 12.16 4.59 -14.87
CA VAL A 460 13.11 3.47 -14.66
C VAL A 460 14.13 3.42 -15.79
N GLN A 461 13.68 3.60 -17.04
CA GLN A 461 14.53 3.43 -18.21
C GLN A 461 15.07 4.75 -18.72
N ASP A 462 16.39 4.80 -18.92
CA ASP A 462 17.07 5.89 -19.62
C ASP A 462 16.46 6.10 -21.02
N GLY A 463 16.11 7.35 -21.31
CA GLY A 463 15.50 7.75 -22.59
C GLY A 463 13.98 7.70 -22.63
N ALA A 464 13.32 7.11 -21.63
CA ALA A 464 11.88 7.25 -21.46
C ALA A 464 11.52 8.72 -21.14
N THR A 465 10.34 9.15 -21.54
CA THR A 465 9.85 10.51 -21.28
C THR A 465 8.76 10.47 -20.23
N VAL A 466 8.70 11.51 -19.39
CA VAL A 466 7.69 11.66 -18.34
C VAL A 466 6.91 12.93 -18.61
N ASP A 467 5.59 12.81 -18.69
CA ASP A 467 4.65 13.92 -18.83
C ASP A 467 3.74 13.95 -17.61
N ILE A 468 3.44 15.15 -17.09
CA ILE A 468 2.67 15.34 -15.87
C ILE A 468 1.48 16.26 -16.15
N ASP A 469 0.28 15.80 -15.81
CA ASP A 469 -0.99 16.51 -15.91
C ASP A 469 -1.57 16.74 -14.50
N PRO A 470 -2.01 17.95 -14.14
CA PRO A 470 -2.14 19.16 -14.96
C PRO A 470 -0.79 19.83 -15.31
N ILE A 471 -0.80 20.66 -16.36
CA ILE A 471 0.37 21.43 -16.82
C ILE A 471 0.98 22.28 -15.70
N ASP A 472 2.30 22.43 -15.74
CA ASP A 472 3.07 23.24 -14.80
C ASP A 472 2.48 24.66 -14.62
N ALA A 473 2.09 24.96 -13.38
CA ALA A 473 1.31 26.13 -13.03
C ALA A 473 2.11 27.44 -13.06
N ASP A 474 3.43 27.40 -12.87
CA ASP A 474 4.25 28.61 -12.79
C ASP A 474 5.37 28.70 -13.84
N GLY A 475 5.79 27.58 -14.44
CA GLY A 475 6.78 27.51 -15.51
C GLY A 475 8.13 28.17 -15.18
N ALA A 476 8.39 28.50 -13.91
CA ALA A 476 9.51 29.34 -13.48
C ALA A 476 10.22 28.82 -12.22
N ALA A 477 9.53 28.04 -11.38
CA ALA A 477 10.14 27.31 -10.29
C ALA A 477 10.85 26.04 -10.80
N GLU A 478 11.76 25.49 -10.01
CA GLU A 478 12.39 24.20 -10.32
C GLU A 478 11.42 23.05 -9.98
N GLY A 479 11.23 22.12 -10.92
CA GLY A 479 10.25 21.01 -10.83
C GLY A 479 8.91 21.34 -11.48
N HIS A 480 8.02 20.35 -11.60
CA HIS A 480 6.68 20.51 -12.18
C HIS A 480 5.69 20.91 -11.09
N GLN A 481 5.17 22.14 -11.12
CA GLN A 481 4.30 22.64 -10.07
C GLN A 481 2.83 22.46 -10.42
N VAL A 482 2.06 21.90 -9.50
CA VAL A 482 0.62 21.62 -9.69
C VAL A 482 -0.19 22.38 -8.64
N ASP A 483 -1.17 23.17 -9.11
CA ASP A 483 -2.18 23.79 -8.24
C ASP A 483 -3.17 22.72 -7.75
N LEU A 484 -3.40 22.68 -6.44
CA LEU A 484 -4.27 21.69 -5.79
C LEU A 484 -5.71 22.18 -5.64
N ASP A 485 -6.00 23.47 -5.84
CA ASP A 485 -7.34 24.02 -5.63
C ASP A 485 -8.35 23.45 -6.63
N GLY A 486 -9.31 22.68 -6.13
CA GLY A 486 -10.32 21.98 -6.94
C GLY A 486 -9.76 20.88 -7.84
N LEU A 487 -8.54 20.39 -7.58
CA LEU A 487 -7.93 19.29 -8.31
C LEU A 487 -8.26 17.96 -7.63
N ASP A 488 -8.82 17.02 -8.39
CA ASP A 488 -9.17 15.69 -7.89
C ASP A 488 -8.05 14.65 -8.14
N GLU A 489 -7.18 14.90 -9.12
CA GLU A 489 -6.19 13.93 -9.58
C GLU A 489 -4.95 14.58 -10.21
N ILE A 490 -3.79 13.97 -10.01
CA ILE A 490 -2.55 14.23 -10.75
C ILE A 490 -2.20 12.96 -11.54
N ALA A 491 -1.98 13.09 -12.85
CA ALA A 491 -1.59 11.99 -13.72
C ALA A 491 -0.14 12.14 -14.19
N VAL A 492 0.65 11.08 -14.09
CA VAL A 492 2.03 11.02 -14.59
C VAL A 492 2.12 9.94 -15.66
N THR A 493 2.33 10.35 -16.90
CA THR A 493 2.45 9.46 -18.06
C THR A 493 3.93 9.24 -18.37
N VAL A 494 4.38 8.00 -18.31
CA VAL A 494 5.71 7.59 -18.78
C VAL A 494 5.55 6.98 -20.16
N THR A 495 6.31 7.47 -21.12
CA THR A 495 6.39 6.91 -22.47
C THR A 495 7.75 6.25 -22.66
N SER A 496 7.76 5.02 -23.18
CA SER A 496 8.97 4.26 -23.46
C SER A 496 9.95 5.01 -24.39
N PRO A 497 11.26 4.69 -24.37
CA PRO A 497 12.25 5.39 -25.19
C PRO A 497 11.98 5.35 -26.70
N ASP A 498 11.34 4.29 -27.18
CA ASP A 498 10.95 4.10 -28.58
C ASP A 498 9.57 4.69 -28.92
N GLY A 499 8.85 5.23 -27.92
CA GLY A 499 7.53 5.82 -28.07
C GLY A 499 6.39 4.81 -28.26
N SER A 500 6.64 3.51 -28.11
CA SER A 500 5.66 2.47 -28.42
C SER A 500 4.71 2.14 -27.26
N ARG A 501 5.10 2.47 -26.02
CA ARG A 501 4.37 2.10 -24.80
C ARG A 501 4.21 3.32 -23.88
N GLU A 502 3.03 3.44 -23.29
CA GLU A 502 2.72 4.45 -22.27
C GLU A 502 2.19 3.78 -21.00
N ARG A 503 2.58 4.31 -19.85
CA ARG A 503 2.01 3.97 -18.54
C ARG A 503 1.59 5.22 -17.83
N VAL A 504 0.39 5.20 -17.25
CA VAL A 504 -0.14 6.33 -16.49
C VAL A 504 -0.24 5.95 -15.02
N TYR A 505 0.40 6.74 -14.17
CA TYR A 505 0.28 6.71 -12.71
C TYR A 505 -0.68 7.83 -12.29
N ARG A 506 -1.64 7.54 -11.41
CA ARG A 506 -2.66 8.49 -10.96
C ARG A 506 -2.61 8.65 -9.46
N VAL A 507 -2.43 9.87 -8.98
CA VAL A 507 -2.56 10.23 -7.57
C VAL A 507 -3.92 10.90 -7.39
N ARG A 508 -4.87 10.19 -6.78
CA ARG A 508 -6.17 10.77 -6.44
C ARG A 508 -6.06 11.54 -5.14
N LEU A 509 -6.33 12.83 -5.22
CA LEU A 509 -6.27 13.70 -4.06
C LEU A 509 -7.55 13.50 -3.25
N LYS A 510 -7.40 13.04 -2.01
CA LYS A 510 -8.49 13.18 -1.06
C LYS A 510 -8.67 14.66 -0.84
N ALA A 511 -9.89 15.15 -1.08
CA ALA A 511 -10.29 16.42 -0.52
C ALA A 511 -9.86 16.37 0.94
N VAL A 512 -9.03 17.33 1.34
CA VAL A 512 -8.87 17.62 2.76
C VAL A 512 -10.29 18.00 3.16
N GLU A 513 -11.07 17.02 3.64
CA GLU A 513 -12.23 17.34 4.46
C GLU A 513 -11.65 18.35 5.42
N ALA A 514 -12.19 19.57 5.38
CA ALA A 514 -11.85 20.59 6.34
C ALA A 514 -12.34 20.05 7.67
N GLY A 515 -11.59 19.10 8.23
CA GLY A 515 -11.86 18.47 9.48
C GLY A 515 -11.98 19.61 10.46
N PRO A 516 -13.00 19.57 11.33
CA PRO A 516 -13.24 20.67 12.25
C PRO A 516 -11.91 20.98 12.94
N SER A 517 -11.52 22.26 12.87
CA SER A 517 -10.38 22.80 13.60
C SER A 517 -10.34 22.19 15.00
N ALA A 518 -9.14 22.00 15.55
CA ALA A 518 -8.96 21.55 16.93
C ALA A 518 -9.67 22.45 17.98
N SER A 519 -10.38 23.52 17.55
CA SER A 519 -11.12 24.50 18.34
C SER A 519 -12.59 24.67 17.94
N CYS A 520 -13.24 23.67 17.35
CA CYS A 520 -14.67 23.68 16.96
C CYS A 520 -15.66 24.22 18.01
N LEU A 521 -15.31 24.15 19.30
CA LEU A 521 -15.92 24.92 20.38
C LEU A 521 -14.89 25.84 21.05
N ARG A 522 -15.21 27.13 21.17
CA ARG A 522 -14.45 28.13 21.93
C ARG A 522 -15.05 28.35 23.31
N GLY A 523 -14.21 28.37 24.34
CA GLY A 523 -14.60 28.58 25.73
C GLY A 523 -14.10 27.45 26.63
N ALA A 524 -13.98 27.70 27.93
CA ALA A 524 -13.61 26.66 28.88
C ALA A 524 -14.78 25.69 29.05
N VAL A 525 -14.51 24.39 28.99
CA VAL A 525 -15.48 23.35 29.30
C VAL A 525 -15.13 22.79 30.67
N SER A 526 -15.99 23.01 31.66
CA SER A 526 -15.87 22.48 33.01
C SER A 526 -16.88 21.35 33.24
N ASP A 527 -16.63 20.53 34.27
CA ASP A 527 -17.63 19.61 34.79
C ASP A 527 -18.93 20.35 35.13
N GLY A 528 -20.08 19.80 34.72
CA GLY A 528 -21.36 20.49 34.79
C GLY A 528 -21.64 21.34 33.55
N PHE A 529 -22.11 22.58 33.74
CA PHE A 529 -22.50 23.46 32.64
C PHE A 529 -21.39 24.45 32.28
N SER A 530 -21.22 24.69 30.99
CA SER A 530 -20.30 25.70 30.45
C SER A 530 -20.95 26.44 29.29
N LEU A 531 -20.43 27.62 28.99
CA LEU A 531 -20.93 28.48 27.91
C LEU A 531 -19.81 28.64 26.90
N VAL A 532 -20.09 28.22 25.68
CA VAL A 532 -19.11 28.09 24.60
C VAL A 532 -19.66 28.72 23.33
N VAL A 533 -18.81 28.83 22.33
CA VAL A 533 -19.15 29.38 21.01
C VAL A 533 -18.70 28.39 19.95
N SER A 534 -19.61 27.99 19.07
CA SER A 534 -19.27 27.15 17.92
C SER A 534 -18.48 27.94 16.88
N GLU A 535 -17.43 27.33 16.34
CA GLU A 535 -16.73 27.87 15.17
C GLU A 535 -17.46 27.62 13.84
N GLY A 536 -18.64 27.00 13.90
CA GLY A 536 -19.46 26.60 12.76
C GLY A 536 -19.11 25.21 12.22
N GLY A 537 -19.73 24.83 11.10
CA GLY A 537 -19.57 23.51 10.48
C GLY A 537 -20.86 22.70 10.44
N SER A 538 -20.79 21.40 10.20
CA SER A 538 -21.97 20.54 10.25
C SER A 538 -22.38 20.23 11.70
N VAL A 539 -23.61 19.73 11.90
CA VAL A 539 -24.03 19.24 13.22
C VAL A 539 -23.19 18.04 13.64
N ASP A 540 -22.77 17.20 12.70
CA ASP A 540 -21.96 16.02 13.00
C ASP A 540 -20.53 16.41 13.43
N ASP A 541 -19.95 17.45 12.82
CA ASP A 541 -18.67 18.04 13.26
C ASP A 541 -18.76 18.56 14.70
N LEU A 542 -19.85 19.27 15.01
CA LEU A 542 -20.10 19.80 16.35
C LEU A 542 -20.30 18.66 17.38
N VAL A 543 -20.93 17.55 16.99
CA VAL A 543 -21.10 16.37 17.85
C VAL A 543 -19.77 15.67 18.09
N ALA A 544 -18.99 15.39 17.05
CA ALA A 544 -17.66 14.78 17.18
C ALA A 544 -16.70 15.68 18.01
N CYS A 545 -16.84 16.99 17.88
CA CYS A 545 -16.17 17.97 18.75
C CYS A 545 -16.56 17.81 20.22
N ALA A 546 -17.87 17.78 20.49
CA ALA A 546 -18.43 17.64 21.82
C ALA A 546 -17.99 16.33 22.49
N GLU A 547 -17.93 15.22 21.75
CA GLU A 547 -17.44 13.91 22.25
C GLU A 547 -16.00 13.99 22.74
N ARG A 548 -15.10 14.59 21.94
CA ARG A 548 -13.69 14.79 22.34
C ARG A 548 -13.54 15.63 23.60
N LEU A 549 -14.45 16.59 23.82
CA LEU A 549 -14.46 17.46 25.00
C LEU A 549 -15.30 16.91 26.16
N HIS A 550 -15.70 15.64 26.08
CA HIS A 550 -16.53 14.96 27.08
C HIS A 550 -17.87 15.65 27.38
N VAL A 551 -18.36 16.43 26.42
CA VAL A 551 -19.68 17.08 26.48
C VAL A 551 -20.74 16.00 26.26
N THR A 552 -21.73 15.95 27.15
CA THR A 552 -22.85 15.00 27.11
C THR A 552 -24.12 15.60 26.53
N ALA A 553 -24.25 16.93 26.55
CA ALA A 553 -25.36 17.63 25.92
C ALA A 553 -24.99 19.04 25.45
N LEU A 554 -25.55 19.43 24.30
CA LEU A 554 -25.51 20.77 23.73
C LEU A 554 -26.89 21.40 23.85
N TYR A 555 -26.95 22.69 24.15
CA TYR A 555 -28.17 23.47 24.26
C TYR A 555 -28.01 24.79 23.52
N VAL A 556 -28.98 25.12 22.69
CA VAL A 556 -29.12 26.43 22.07
C VAL A 556 -30.47 27.01 22.44
N LEU A 557 -30.55 28.33 22.48
CA LEU A 557 -31.82 29.03 22.67
C LEU A 557 -32.35 29.48 21.31
N ASN A 558 -33.55 29.04 20.95
CA ASN A 558 -34.27 29.47 19.75
C ASN A 558 -35.68 29.89 20.15
N ASP A 559 -36.10 31.11 19.79
CA ASP A 559 -37.41 31.68 20.16
C ASP A 559 -37.74 31.56 21.67
N SER A 560 -36.75 31.88 22.53
CA SER A 560 -36.84 31.77 23.99
C SER A 560 -37.07 30.35 24.53
N ALA A 561 -36.96 29.31 23.70
CA ALA A 561 -37.02 27.91 24.07
C ALA A 561 -35.66 27.22 23.94
N TRP A 562 -35.32 26.35 24.89
CA TRP A 562 -34.11 25.53 24.82
C TRP A 562 -34.32 24.36 23.87
N VAL A 563 -33.44 24.24 22.88
CA VAL A 563 -33.34 23.11 21.96
C VAL A 563 -32.05 22.37 22.28
N SER A 564 -32.14 21.06 22.53
CA SER A 564 -31.01 20.25 22.99
C SER A 564 -30.58 19.19 21.98
N HIS A 565 -29.27 18.94 21.91
CA HIS A 565 -28.70 17.72 21.36
C HIS A 565 -28.06 16.92 22.50
N ILE A 566 -28.55 15.71 22.77
CA ILE A 566 -28.01 14.82 23.80
C ILE A 566 -27.18 13.75 23.10
N LEU A 567 -25.89 13.69 23.45
CA LEU A 567 -24.97 12.75 22.82
C LEU A 567 -25.31 11.30 23.21
N GLY A 568 -25.34 10.42 22.22
CA GLY A 568 -25.80 9.03 22.37
C GLY A 568 -27.32 8.84 22.50
N ALA A 569 -28.12 9.91 22.48
CA ALA A 569 -29.57 9.79 22.44
C ALA A 569 -30.06 9.43 21.02
N PRO A 570 -31.20 8.71 20.88
CA PRO A 570 -31.76 8.40 19.57
C PRO A 570 -32.13 9.64 18.76
N ASP A 571 -32.12 9.52 17.42
CA ASP A 571 -32.36 10.64 16.50
C ASP A 571 -33.64 11.42 16.77
N PHE A 572 -34.73 10.77 17.19
CA PHE A 572 -35.98 11.48 17.46
C PHE A 572 -35.88 12.47 18.64
N VAL A 573 -34.94 12.26 19.57
CA VAL A 573 -34.66 13.20 20.67
C VAL A 573 -33.90 14.41 20.14
N ASN A 574 -32.96 14.18 19.21
CA ASN A 574 -32.09 15.21 18.65
C ASN A 574 -32.66 15.87 17.38
N ALA A 575 -33.79 15.39 16.86
CA ALA A 575 -34.40 15.87 15.63
C ALA A 575 -34.70 17.38 15.65
N PRO A 576 -35.22 17.99 16.74
CA PRO A 576 -35.42 19.45 16.78
C PRO A 576 -34.12 20.24 16.63
N PHE A 577 -33.03 19.78 17.23
CA PHE A 577 -31.72 20.43 17.13
C PHE A 577 -31.14 20.29 15.72
N ARG A 578 -31.20 19.08 15.14
CA ARG A 578 -30.76 18.83 13.76
C ARG A 578 -31.59 19.62 12.75
N ALA A 579 -32.89 19.77 12.98
CA ALA A 579 -33.77 20.56 12.12
C ALA A 579 -33.46 22.08 12.21
N LEU A 580 -33.09 22.57 13.39
CA LEU A 580 -32.69 23.96 13.58
C LEU A 580 -31.40 24.32 12.81
N PHE A 581 -30.48 23.36 12.67
CA PHE A 581 -29.20 23.51 11.98
C PHE A 581 -29.08 22.62 10.75
N ALA A 582 -30.16 22.51 9.96
CA ALA A 582 -30.19 21.64 8.77
C ALA A 582 -29.16 22.05 7.70
N ASP A 583 -28.85 23.35 7.62
CA ASP A 583 -27.86 23.91 6.69
C ASP A 583 -26.46 24.08 7.32
N GLY A 584 -26.24 23.48 8.49
CA GLY A 584 -25.04 23.66 9.29
C GLY A 584 -25.21 24.62 10.46
N VAL A 585 -24.26 24.58 11.39
CA VAL A 585 -24.16 25.49 12.53
C VAL A 585 -23.40 26.74 12.08
N PRO A 586 -23.97 27.95 12.20
CA PRO A 586 -23.26 29.17 11.86
C PRO A 586 -22.03 29.39 12.76
N THR A 587 -21.01 30.05 12.22
CA THR A 587 -19.88 30.50 13.04
C THR A 587 -20.35 31.47 14.12
N LEU A 588 -19.65 31.49 15.26
CA LEU A 588 -19.99 32.32 16.41
C LEU A 588 -21.37 32.01 17.04
N THR A 589 -21.92 30.82 16.82
CA THR A 589 -23.17 30.40 17.48
C THR A 589 -22.90 30.12 18.96
N PRO A 590 -23.46 30.88 19.90
CA PRO A 590 -23.27 30.60 21.30
C PRO A 590 -24.08 29.34 21.69
N LEU A 591 -23.52 28.53 22.59
CA LEU A 591 -24.11 27.30 23.08
C LEU A 591 -23.91 27.19 24.58
N VAL A 592 -24.87 26.56 25.26
CA VAL A 592 -24.65 26.02 26.61
C VAL A 592 -24.33 24.54 26.44
N VAL A 593 -23.30 24.07 27.10
CA VAL A 593 -22.90 22.65 27.07
C VAL A 593 -22.92 22.07 28.47
N ARG A 594 -23.22 20.78 28.57
CA ARG A 594 -23.01 20.00 29.79
C ARG A 594 -21.88 19.01 29.55
N SER A 595 -20.86 18.99 30.39
CA SER A 595 -19.75 18.03 30.36
C SER A 595 -19.68 17.24 31.66
N GLU A 596 -19.15 16.02 31.56
CA GLU A 596 -18.82 15.16 32.71
C GLU A 596 -17.31 14.82 32.76
N GLY A 597 -16.52 15.47 31.89
CA GLY A 597 -15.07 15.26 31.78
C GLY A 597 -14.23 16.30 32.52
N PRO A 598 -12.89 16.15 32.46
CA PRO A 598 -11.96 17.10 33.07
C PRO A 598 -12.09 18.50 32.48
N VAL A 599 -11.76 19.51 33.28
CA VAL A 599 -11.78 20.91 32.85
C VAL A 599 -10.84 21.11 31.66
N THR A 600 -11.41 21.49 30.51
CA THR A 600 -10.65 21.92 29.35
C THR A 600 -10.47 23.43 29.41
N PRO A 601 -9.23 23.95 29.51
CA PRO A 601 -8.99 25.39 29.57
C PRO A 601 -9.43 26.08 28.27
N ALA A 602 -9.92 27.31 28.39
CA ALA A 602 -10.27 28.11 27.22
C ALA A 602 -9.00 28.38 26.38
N PRO A 603 -9.06 28.21 25.04
CA PRO A 603 -8.01 28.74 24.18
C PRO A 603 -7.89 30.26 24.33
N PRO A 604 -6.71 30.85 24.07
CA PRO A 604 -6.52 32.29 24.15
C PRO A 604 -7.53 33.04 23.26
N ALA A 605 -8.00 34.18 23.74
CA ALA A 605 -8.97 35.00 23.01
C ALA A 605 -8.41 35.37 21.63
N PRO A 606 -9.22 35.28 20.55
CA PRO A 606 -8.78 35.64 19.21
C PRO A 606 -8.48 37.15 19.11
N ASP A 607 -7.51 37.50 18.27
CA ASP A 607 -7.35 38.88 17.79
C ASP A 607 -8.52 39.22 16.86
N VAL A 608 -9.57 39.83 17.41
CA VAL A 608 -10.67 40.37 16.61
C VAL A 608 -10.20 41.70 16.02
N THR A 609 -9.89 41.70 14.72
CA THR A 609 -9.28 42.84 14.01
C THR A 609 -10.29 43.86 13.49
N GLU A 610 -11.60 43.57 13.54
CA GLU A 610 -12.65 44.49 13.11
C GLU A 610 -13.62 44.85 14.26
N PRO A 611 -13.90 46.15 14.48
CA PRO A 611 -14.89 46.56 15.46
C PRO A 611 -16.28 46.08 15.03
N LEU A 612 -16.95 45.40 15.95
CA LEU A 612 -18.29 44.87 15.77
C LEU A 612 -19.32 46.03 15.74
N ALA A 613 -20.49 45.80 15.14
CA ALA A 613 -21.48 46.85 14.84
C ALA A 613 -22.45 47.17 16.00
N THR A 614 -22.49 46.31 17.03
CA THR A 614 -23.43 46.36 18.15
C THR A 614 -22.84 45.65 19.36
N CYS A 615 -22.76 46.35 20.50
CA CYS A 615 -22.16 45.91 21.77
C CYS A 615 -22.59 44.53 22.31
N LEU A 616 -23.75 44.01 21.88
CA LEU A 616 -24.11 42.58 21.99
C LEU A 616 -24.42 42.01 20.61
N ILE A 617 -23.85 40.86 20.27
CA ILE A 617 -24.17 40.09 19.07
C ILE A 617 -25.17 39.01 19.43
N GLY A 618 -26.32 39.02 18.75
CA GLY A 618 -27.41 38.07 18.95
C GLY A 618 -28.74 38.80 19.08
N GLU A 619 -29.85 38.08 18.92
CA GLU A 619 -31.18 38.65 19.09
C GLU A 619 -31.50 38.78 20.59
N VAL A 620 -31.89 39.98 21.02
CA VAL A 620 -32.37 40.23 22.38
C VAL A 620 -33.90 40.25 22.36
N GLY A 621 -34.50 39.15 22.79
CA GLY A 621 -35.95 38.97 22.87
C GLY A 621 -36.53 39.22 24.27
N GLU A 622 -37.85 39.11 24.39
CA GLU A 622 -38.53 39.02 25.68
C GLU A 622 -38.20 37.68 26.35
N GLY A 623 -37.77 37.71 27.61
CA GLY A 623 -37.29 36.51 28.30
C GLY A 623 -35.78 36.36 28.18
N PHE A 624 -35.28 35.14 28.01
CA PHE A 624 -33.83 34.90 27.92
C PHE A 624 -33.35 34.92 26.48
N SER A 625 -32.11 35.35 26.27
CA SER A 625 -31.41 35.29 24.98
C SER A 625 -29.94 34.96 25.21
N LEU A 626 -29.32 34.31 24.23
CA LEU A 626 -27.90 33.97 24.26
C LEU A 626 -27.18 34.92 23.30
N VAL A 627 -26.18 35.63 23.80
CA VAL A 627 -25.51 36.71 23.07
C VAL A 627 -23.99 36.65 23.28
N LEU A 628 -23.23 37.31 22.41
CA LEU A 628 -21.80 37.56 22.61
C LEU A 628 -21.56 39.04 22.94
N SER A 629 -20.68 39.31 23.88
CA SER A 629 -20.22 40.66 24.17
C SER A 629 -19.15 41.12 23.18
N GLU A 630 -19.16 42.40 22.78
CA GLU A 630 -18.03 43.02 22.07
C GLU A 630 -16.78 43.23 22.96
N GLY A 631 -16.87 42.90 24.25
CA GLY A 631 -15.85 43.18 25.24
C GLY A 631 -15.90 44.61 25.77
N GLY A 632 -14.89 45.02 26.54
CA GLY A 632 -14.82 46.36 27.16
C GLY A 632 -15.11 46.33 28.66
N SER A 633 -15.45 47.48 29.25
CA SER A 633 -15.71 47.54 30.70
C SER A 633 -17.10 47.01 31.06
N VAL A 634 -17.28 46.56 32.31
CA VAL A 634 -18.61 46.15 32.81
C VAL A 634 -19.62 47.31 32.74
N ASP A 635 -19.17 48.56 32.85
CA ASP A 635 -20.04 49.73 32.73
C ASP A 635 -20.46 49.98 31.27
N ASP A 636 -19.58 49.71 30.29
CA ASP A 636 -19.93 49.77 28.87
C ASP A 636 -20.98 48.71 28.51
N LEU A 637 -20.80 47.48 29.02
CA LEU A 637 -21.78 46.41 28.88
C LEU A 637 -23.12 46.77 29.51
N ALA A 638 -23.12 47.36 30.71
CA ALA A 638 -24.34 47.75 31.39
C ALA A 638 -25.12 48.84 30.61
N ALA A 639 -24.42 49.87 30.12
CA ALA A 639 -25.02 50.93 29.31
C ALA A 639 -25.57 50.39 27.98
N CYS A 640 -24.84 49.46 27.35
CA CYS A 640 -25.29 48.74 26.17
C CYS A 640 -26.58 47.94 26.43
N ALA A 641 -26.55 47.09 27.46
CA ALA A 641 -27.65 46.22 27.85
C ALA A 641 -28.92 47.05 28.14
N GLU A 642 -28.78 48.19 28.83
CA GLU A 642 -29.89 49.12 29.08
C GLU A 642 -30.49 49.65 27.78
N GLY A 643 -29.64 50.07 26.83
CA GLY A 643 -30.08 50.55 25.51
C GLY A 643 -30.82 49.51 24.67
N LEU A 644 -30.57 48.23 24.91
CA LEU A 644 -31.22 47.11 24.22
C LEU A 644 -32.49 46.60 24.93
N GLY A 645 -32.78 47.09 26.13
CA GLY A 645 -33.93 46.66 26.95
C GLY A 645 -33.66 45.39 27.76
N VAL A 646 -32.39 45.06 28.00
CA VAL A 646 -31.98 43.97 28.90
C VAL A 646 -32.17 44.43 30.35
N ILE A 647 -32.68 43.54 31.21
CA ILE A 647 -32.85 43.77 32.66
C ILE A 647 -31.86 43.00 33.53
N ALA A 648 -31.26 41.94 32.99
CA ALA A 648 -30.18 41.20 33.65
C ALA A 648 -29.26 40.53 32.64
N VAL A 649 -27.97 40.45 32.97
CA VAL A 649 -26.93 39.74 32.23
C VAL A 649 -26.40 38.63 33.13
N TYR A 650 -26.06 37.48 32.58
CA TYR A 650 -25.55 36.33 33.29
C TYR A 650 -24.33 35.79 32.55
N ALA A 651 -23.23 35.62 33.29
CA ALA A 651 -22.04 34.91 32.84
C ALA A 651 -21.96 33.58 33.60
N LEU A 652 -21.38 32.57 32.96
CA LEU A 652 -21.15 31.27 33.58
C LEU A 652 -19.64 31.13 33.84
N SER A 653 -19.25 31.01 35.11
CA SER A 653 -17.84 30.89 35.52
C SER A 653 -17.69 29.79 36.55
N GLY A 654 -16.82 28.82 36.29
CA GLY A 654 -16.62 27.67 37.20
C GLY A 654 -17.89 26.87 37.47
N GLY A 655 -18.82 26.80 36.50
CA GLY A 655 -20.11 26.12 36.64
C GLY A 655 -21.19 26.91 37.39
N GLU A 656 -20.89 28.11 37.90
CA GLU A 656 -21.86 28.96 38.60
C GLU A 656 -22.28 30.18 37.75
N TRP A 657 -23.58 30.49 37.80
CA TRP A 657 -24.13 31.68 37.15
C TRP A 657 -23.87 32.92 38.00
N VAL A 658 -23.11 33.85 37.44
CA VAL A 658 -22.85 35.17 38.02
C VAL A 658 -23.71 36.19 37.29
N SER A 659 -24.57 36.90 38.01
CA SER A 659 -25.52 37.85 37.41
C SER A 659 -25.10 39.30 37.60
N TYR A 660 -25.36 40.11 36.58
CA TYR A 660 -25.43 41.56 36.65
C TYR A 660 -26.87 42.00 36.42
N ILE A 661 -27.54 42.53 37.44
CA ILE A 661 -28.92 42.99 37.36
C ILE A 661 -28.91 44.50 37.16
N LEU A 662 -29.53 44.97 36.07
CA LEU A 662 -29.61 46.39 35.79
C LEU A 662 -30.45 47.09 36.87
N ALA A 663 -30.00 48.28 37.29
CA ALA A 663 -30.55 49.06 38.41
C ALA A 663 -30.45 48.41 39.81
N ALA A 664 -29.80 47.26 39.97
CA ALA A 664 -29.48 46.72 41.30
C ALA A 664 -28.33 47.51 41.96
N PRO A 665 -28.29 47.58 43.31
CA PRO A 665 -27.16 48.19 44.01
C PRO A 665 -25.83 47.47 43.73
N ASP A 666 -24.71 48.20 43.79
CA ASP A 666 -23.38 47.66 43.43
C ASP A 666 -23.01 46.36 44.17
N PHE A 667 -23.41 46.19 45.43
CA PHE A 667 -23.11 44.96 46.19
C PHE A 667 -23.77 43.70 45.59
N VAL A 668 -24.88 43.85 44.86
CA VAL A 668 -25.54 42.73 44.15
C VAL A 668 -24.73 42.35 42.92
N ASN A 669 -24.15 43.34 42.23
CA ASN A 669 -23.37 43.14 41.01
C ASN A 669 -21.87 42.98 41.27
N GLN A 670 -21.43 43.04 42.53
CA GLN A 670 -20.02 42.95 42.92
C GLN A 670 -19.36 41.67 42.41
N PRO A 671 -19.96 40.46 42.55
CA PRO A 671 -19.34 39.24 42.02
C PRO A 671 -19.11 39.29 40.50
N PHE A 672 -20.03 39.89 39.75
CA PHE A 672 -19.88 40.05 38.30
C PHE A 672 -18.77 41.04 37.95
N ARG A 673 -18.66 42.15 38.70
CA ARG A 673 -17.58 43.13 38.54
C ARG A 673 -16.22 42.55 38.91
N GLU A 674 -16.15 41.69 39.92
CA GLU A 674 -14.92 40.98 40.30
C GLU A 674 -14.51 39.96 39.24
N LEU A 675 -15.47 39.24 38.65
CA LEU A 675 -15.22 38.30 37.56
C LEU A 675 -14.60 38.96 36.33
N PHE A 676 -14.99 40.21 36.03
CA PHE A 676 -14.50 40.98 34.88
C PHE A 676 -13.77 42.26 35.32
N ALA A 677 -12.95 42.17 36.38
CA ALA A 677 -12.25 43.33 36.95
C ALA A 677 -11.28 43.99 35.94
N ASP A 678 -10.66 43.19 35.07
CA ASP A 678 -9.73 43.65 34.03
C ASP A 678 -10.44 44.00 32.70
N GLY A 679 -11.78 43.98 32.70
CA GLY A 679 -12.60 44.12 31.50
C GLY A 679 -13.08 42.77 30.97
N MET A 680 -14.15 42.82 30.17
CA MET A 680 -14.73 41.68 29.51
C MET A 680 -14.00 41.40 28.19
N PRO A 681 -13.54 40.17 27.95
CA PRO A 681 -12.98 39.79 26.65
C PRO A 681 -14.01 39.90 25.52
N VAL A 682 -13.51 40.18 24.31
CA VAL A 682 -14.34 40.15 23.09
C VAL A 682 -14.90 38.74 22.87
N ALA A 683 -16.13 38.66 22.36
CA ALA A 683 -16.86 37.42 22.14
C ALA A 683 -17.12 36.59 23.41
N THR A 684 -17.10 37.24 24.59
CA THR A 684 -17.52 36.58 25.84
C THR A 684 -19.00 36.20 25.71
N PRO A 685 -19.35 34.91 25.82
CA PRO A 685 -20.72 34.51 25.60
C PRO A 685 -21.51 34.68 26.91
N LEU A 686 -22.71 35.23 26.80
CA LEU A 686 -23.55 35.67 27.91
C LEU A 686 -24.98 35.18 27.71
N VAL A 687 -25.70 34.96 28.81
CA VAL A 687 -27.16 34.91 28.80
C VAL A 687 -27.68 36.27 29.22
N VAL A 688 -28.60 36.84 28.47
CA VAL A 688 -29.29 38.08 28.84
C VAL A 688 -30.76 37.80 29.07
N LYS A 689 -31.40 38.62 29.91
CA LYS A 689 -32.84 38.63 30.09
C LYS A 689 -33.40 39.96 29.61
N GLY A 690 -34.21 39.98 28.56
CA GLY A 690 -34.96 41.15 28.10
C GLY A 690 -36.16 41.44 29.01
N GLY A 691 -36.45 42.74 29.21
CA GLY A 691 -37.71 43.17 29.81
C GLY A 691 -38.87 43.04 28.83
N GLU A 692 -40.10 42.97 29.35
CA GLU A 692 -41.30 43.20 28.52
C GLU A 692 -41.21 44.64 27.96
N ARG A 693 -41.25 44.78 26.63
CA ARG A 693 -41.13 46.09 25.98
C ARG A 693 -42.41 46.92 26.03
#